data_AF-G4ZIM9-F1
#
_entry.id   AF-G4ZIM9-F1
#
_cell.length_a   1.000
_cell.length_b   1.000
_cell.length_c   1.000
_cell.angle_alpha   90.00
_cell.angle_beta   90.00
_cell.angle_gamma   90.00
#
_symmetry.space_group_name_H-M   'P 1'
#
loop_
_entity.id
_entity.type
_entity.pdbx_description
1 polymer ?
#
loop_
_entity_poly.entity_id
_entity_poly.type
_entity_poly.pdbx_seq_one_letter_code
_entity_poly.pdbx_strand_id
1 'polypeptide(L)'
;MKLGRLTASLALGVVSLAASGSQLTTQAATCTASALSILPSTYNLDVCVSNNLYSVLLSLAASSSTCTLTDLLALESNTQILNLVSLVESIVASPSSMSSLVYSYMADTSSSDMDDFCSTLNTVISPCLLSLLPTLLPVLQKDLTCCSEVSDLIDLVDFFVPPNVTTNSFILNELANGVNQFFCSSIGDTTCGYNMFSQMTSTYTSSQFTLLESVVMPFVTISSGEECAAMKGESYTDSASLTSATTIDYSCCIDHMRPLIESIQSGFEYFFDDTTVDILNGMIDFSASGGKFVDAQTATRTPGTNNPGKNDIEDITCTMVDKCNSAGTVCSSVCEKGTASVSSWLNQTLAYQRNLAFSGKLCYAQLPSTHNSAITLADGYGNRDQFFNANLNADKSYSYLKTNNQVLSLTDQLGIGMRWIEIDTHYFVDDFHTGHCGNLGSSSVTTFFDAFDSQLSKYGTILWGPELLGCFPSVSGIKTTDEVTTRSSMQEVKDWLDENPTEFVVVYMDTGSDISRLDKYDELNTLLTDVFGDLIVPQSVLKSLASDSWTGGSVNEFLEAGYRVLLLANDDTAYSLYDFCGGHEVLSTDYIDTLPGRSREIDGLEIYGNDYFLRSYQAELRYISLSDEGVLTEDFETFLNSSNIGNFVRWNMNLVATDMVDGAKMSAQAWSWAENEPSTTASGAYVLINTSGRWVASTSATKTYKACWSSSSLAWSVIAYADSCASGYTYSAPADPYQNYLLMTAISTKGITTTSVVINETIS
;
A
#
# COMPACT_ATOMS: atom_id res chain seq x y z
N MET A 1 -47.69 2.51 25.89
CA MET A 1 -49.10 2.08 26.08
C MET A 1 -49.35 0.90 25.13
N LYS A 2 -49.46 -0.33 25.70
CA LYS A 2 -49.95 -1.62 25.15
C LYS A 2 -49.35 -2.07 23.80
N LEU A 3 -48.36 -2.98 23.72
CA LEU A 3 -48.37 -4.43 23.99
C LEU A 3 -49.63 -5.19 23.48
N GLY A 4 -49.42 -6.07 22.51
CA GLY A 4 -50.20 -7.31 22.33
C GLY A 4 -51.48 -7.20 21.49
N ARG A 5 -51.34 -7.29 20.15
CA ARG A 5 -52.16 -8.12 19.25
C ARG A 5 -51.83 -7.81 17.77
N LEU A 6 -50.85 -8.53 17.24
CA LEU A 6 -50.88 -9.15 15.91
C LEU A 6 -49.67 -10.10 15.74
N THR A 7 -49.54 -11.06 16.65
CA THR A 7 -48.95 -12.34 16.30
C THR A 7 -50.01 -13.14 15.53
N ALA A 8 -49.60 -13.72 14.39
CA ALA A 8 -50.34 -14.58 13.47
C ALA A 8 -51.30 -13.89 12.47
N SER A 9 -50.73 -13.42 11.35
CA SER A 9 -51.26 -13.65 9.98
C SER A 9 -50.28 -13.19 8.89
N LEU A 10 -49.05 -13.71 8.91
CA LEU A 10 -48.23 -13.89 7.69
C LEU A 10 -47.18 -14.99 7.89
N ALA A 11 -47.61 -16.07 8.53
CA ALA A 11 -47.03 -17.39 8.31
C ALA A 11 -48.11 -18.20 7.58
N LEU A 12 -48.14 -18.11 6.25
CA LEU A 12 -48.63 -19.11 5.30
C LEU A 12 -48.54 -18.55 3.88
N GLY A 13 -47.33 -18.61 3.33
CA GLY A 13 -47.06 -18.54 1.89
C GLY A 13 -45.94 -19.48 1.46
N VAL A 14 -45.44 -20.35 2.35
CA VAL A 14 -44.34 -21.29 2.08
C VAL A 14 -44.86 -22.72 2.22
N VAL A 15 -45.79 -23.11 1.35
CA VAL A 15 -45.88 -24.44 0.71
C VAL A 15 -46.70 -24.27 -0.55
N SER A 16 -46.07 -23.83 -1.63
CA SER A 16 -46.40 -24.22 -2.99
C SER A 16 -45.35 -23.63 -3.90
N LEU A 17 -44.32 -24.43 -4.18
CA LEU A 17 -43.72 -24.60 -5.51
C LEU A 17 -42.61 -25.65 -5.38
N ALA A 18 -43.03 -26.92 -5.41
CA ALA A 18 -42.24 -27.90 -6.12
C ALA A 18 -42.44 -27.63 -7.62
N ALA A 19 -41.31 -27.59 -8.35
CA ALA A 19 -41.16 -27.66 -9.79
C ALA A 19 -41.69 -26.47 -10.63
N SER A 20 -40.77 -25.68 -11.18
CA SER A 20 -40.39 -25.78 -12.61
C SER A 20 -39.36 -24.69 -12.94
N GLY A 21 -38.30 -25.08 -13.65
CA GLY A 21 -37.26 -24.16 -14.06
C GLY A 21 -37.79 -23.09 -15.01
N SER A 22 -37.27 -21.88 -14.87
CA SER A 22 -37.16 -20.91 -15.95
C SER A 22 -36.04 -19.95 -15.60
N GLN A 23 -35.10 -19.79 -16.53
CA GLN A 23 -34.09 -18.74 -16.50
C GLN A 23 -34.78 -17.39 -16.26
N LEU A 24 -34.32 -16.64 -15.25
CA LEU A 24 -34.69 -15.25 -15.05
C LEU A 24 -33.43 -14.40 -15.20
N THR A 25 -33.47 -13.61 -16.26
CA THR A 25 -32.55 -12.53 -16.60
C THR A 25 -32.37 -11.56 -15.43
N THR A 26 -31.12 -11.21 -15.17
CA THR A 26 -30.62 -10.31 -14.12
C THR A 26 -31.27 -8.93 -14.17
N GLN A 27 -32.19 -8.68 -13.26
CA GLN A 27 -32.60 -7.34 -12.85
C GLN A 27 -31.68 -6.95 -11.67
N ALA A 28 -31.09 -5.76 -11.69
CA ALA A 28 -30.23 -5.28 -10.60
C ALA A 28 -31.01 -5.40 -9.27
N ALA A 29 -30.49 -6.17 -8.32
CA ALA A 29 -31.16 -6.39 -7.05
C ALA A 29 -31.11 -5.09 -6.24
N THR A 30 -32.26 -4.46 -5.99
CA THR A 30 -32.36 -3.35 -5.05
C THR A 30 -32.30 -3.92 -3.64
N CYS A 31 -31.15 -3.79 -2.97
CA CYS A 31 -30.99 -4.13 -1.57
C CYS A 31 -31.82 -3.18 -0.71
N THR A 32 -32.67 -3.72 0.15
CA THR A 32 -33.51 -2.91 1.03
C THR A 32 -33.26 -3.29 2.48
N ALA A 33 -33.04 -2.31 3.35
CA ALA A 33 -33.14 -2.51 4.79
C ALA A 33 -34.56 -2.99 5.13
N SER A 34 -34.68 -4.04 5.94
CA SER A 34 -35.96 -4.54 6.45
C SER A 34 -36.09 -4.28 7.96
N ALA A 35 -37.25 -4.58 8.52
CA ALA A 35 -37.77 -4.09 9.81
C ALA A 35 -37.07 -4.59 11.11
N LEU A 36 -35.85 -5.12 11.05
CA LEU A 36 -35.07 -5.52 12.22
C LEU A 36 -34.30 -4.31 12.78
N SER A 37 -34.93 -3.56 13.69
CA SER A 37 -34.34 -2.39 14.36
C SER A 37 -33.07 -2.68 15.18
N ILE A 38 -32.77 -3.95 15.44
CA ILE A 38 -31.65 -4.39 16.28
C ILE A 38 -30.29 -4.17 15.61
N LEU A 39 -30.26 -4.20 14.29
CA LEU A 39 -29.01 -4.21 13.55
C LEU A 39 -28.54 -2.78 13.33
N PRO A 40 -27.27 -2.47 13.61
CA PRO A 40 -26.71 -1.17 13.27
C PRO A 40 -26.73 -0.97 11.76
N SER A 41 -27.00 0.25 11.32
CA SER A 41 -26.87 0.64 9.91
C SER A 41 -25.41 0.89 9.51
N THR A 42 -24.50 0.94 10.48
CA THR A 42 -23.06 1.08 10.25
C THR A 42 -22.56 -0.11 9.44
N TYR A 43 -21.77 0.15 8.41
CA TYR A 43 -21.27 -0.86 7.47
C TYR A 43 -22.37 -1.71 6.81
N ASN A 44 -23.58 -1.14 6.67
CA ASN A 44 -24.70 -1.74 5.97
C ASN A 44 -25.17 -3.11 6.52
N LEU A 45 -24.92 -3.38 7.81
CA LEU A 45 -25.22 -4.68 8.42
C LEU A 45 -26.73 -4.99 8.45
N ASP A 46 -27.56 -3.99 8.70
CA ASP A 46 -29.02 -4.09 8.68
C ASP A 46 -29.57 -4.48 7.30
N VAL A 47 -29.04 -3.88 6.23
CA VAL A 47 -29.35 -4.23 4.84
C VAL A 47 -28.86 -5.63 4.52
N CYS A 48 -27.60 -5.95 4.84
CA CYS A 48 -26.99 -7.24 4.57
C CYS A 48 -27.80 -8.41 5.14
N VAL A 49 -28.09 -8.36 6.45
CA VAL A 49 -28.84 -9.42 7.14
C VAL A 49 -30.30 -9.47 6.66
N SER A 50 -30.90 -8.32 6.35
CA SER A 50 -32.28 -8.25 5.82
C SER A 50 -32.43 -8.95 4.48
N ASN A 51 -31.46 -8.77 3.58
CA ASN A 51 -31.48 -9.41 2.25
C ASN A 51 -31.07 -10.88 2.31
N ASN A 52 -30.44 -11.32 3.41
CA ASN A 52 -30.09 -12.71 3.70
C ASN A 52 -30.99 -13.36 4.77
N LEU A 53 -32.17 -12.78 5.04
CA LEU A 53 -33.03 -13.19 6.14
C LEU A 53 -33.47 -14.66 6.06
N TYR A 54 -33.63 -15.23 4.86
CA TYR A 54 -33.95 -16.64 4.71
C TYR A 54 -32.85 -17.55 5.26
N SER A 55 -31.59 -17.25 4.95
CA SER A 55 -30.42 -17.97 5.48
C SER A 55 -30.29 -17.79 6.99
N VAL A 56 -30.59 -16.60 7.50
CA VAL A 56 -30.66 -16.29 8.94
C VAL A 56 -31.72 -17.14 9.63
N LEU A 57 -32.93 -17.18 9.08
CA LEU A 57 -34.04 -17.97 9.61
C LEU A 57 -33.78 -19.48 9.52
N LEU A 58 -33.14 -19.96 8.45
CA LEU A 58 -32.72 -21.35 8.34
C LEU A 58 -31.66 -21.71 9.39
N SER A 59 -30.68 -20.84 9.60
CA SER A 59 -29.64 -21.03 10.62
C SER A 59 -30.24 -21.05 12.02
N LEU A 60 -31.20 -20.16 12.30
CA LEU A 60 -31.97 -20.12 13.55
C LEU A 60 -32.87 -21.35 13.72
N ALA A 61 -33.51 -21.83 12.64
CA ALA A 61 -34.34 -23.03 12.71
C ALA A 61 -33.49 -24.28 13.00
N ALA A 62 -32.32 -24.38 12.38
CA ALA A 62 -31.36 -25.46 12.61
C ALA A 62 -30.73 -25.39 14.01
N SER A 63 -30.62 -24.21 14.59
CA SER A 63 -30.05 -23.96 15.92
C SER A 63 -31.08 -23.74 17.04
N SER A 64 -32.36 -24.01 16.77
CA SER A 64 -33.49 -23.65 17.67
C SER A 64 -33.43 -24.22 19.10
N SER A 65 -32.55 -25.18 19.38
CA SER A 65 -32.28 -25.70 20.73
C SER A 65 -31.16 -24.97 21.49
N THR A 66 -30.31 -24.20 20.80
CA THR A 66 -29.14 -23.50 21.34
C THR A 66 -29.16 -21.99 21.11
N CYS A 67 -29.91 -21.51 20.12
CA CYS A 67 -30.14 -20.10 19.84
C CYS A 67 -31.51 -19.89 19.21
N THR A 68 -32.32 -19.00 19.78
CA THR A 68 -33.63 -18.64 19.22
C THR A 68 -33.67 -17.18 18.78
N LEU A 69 -34.59 -16.86 17.88
CA LEU A 69 -34.86 -15.46 17.48
C LEU A 69 -35.24 -14.60 18.70
N THR A 70 -35.93 -15.19 19.67
CA THR A 70 -36.28 -14.50 20.92
C THR A 70 -35.04 -14.12 21.72
N ASP A 71 -34.03 -15.00 21.76
CA ASP A 71 -32.77 -14.74 22.47
C ASP A 71 -32.01 -13.59 21.81
N LEU A 72 -31.94 -13.56 20.48
CA LEU A 72 -31.35 -12.43 19.74
C LEU A 72 -32.12 -11.13 19.96
N LEU A 73 -33.46 -11.15 19.89
CA LEU A 73 -34.28 -9.96 20.13
C LEU A 73 -34.18 -9.45 21.58
N ALA A 74 -33.90 -10.33 22.54
CA ALA A 74 -33.68 -9.92 23.92
C ALA A 74 -32.45 -9.02 24.07
N LEU A 75 -31.44 -9.15 23.19
CA LEU A 75 -30.25 -8.31 23.17
C LEU A 75 -30.56 -6.82 22.90
N GLU A 76 -31.61 -6.49 22.12
CA GLU A 76 -32.05 -5.09 21.88
C GLU A 76 -32.40 -4.35 23.16
N SER A 77 -32.87 -5.09 24.16
CA SER A 77 -33.33 -4.55 25.43
C SER A 77 -32.35 -4.79 26.58
N ASN A 78 -31.21 -5.43 26.29
CA ASN A 78 -30.21 -5.76 27.30
C ASN A 78 -29.37 -4.53 27.63
N THR A 79 -29.61 -3.96 28.81
CA THR A 79 -28.95 -2.73 29.25
C THR A 79 -27.43 -2.83 29.26
N GLN A 80 -26.85 -3.98 29.62
CA GLN A 80 -25.39 -4.13 29.69
C GLN A 80 -24.74 -4.16 28.31
N ILE A 81 -25.37 -4.85 27.36
CA ILE A 81 -24.90 -4.84 25.96
C ILE A 81 -25.04 -3.45 25.35
N LEU A 82 -26.15 -2.75 25.61
CA LEU A 82 -26.35 -1.37 25.13
C LEU A 82 -25.33 -0.39 25.74
N ASN A 83 -25.00 -0.54 27.01
CA ASN A 83 -23.97 0.27 27.66
C ASN A 83 -22.58 0.02 27.05
N LEU A 84 -22.24 -1.24 26.76
CA LEU A 84 -20.98 -1.58 26.09
C LEU A 84 -20.93 -1.04 24.65
N VAL A 85 -22.01 -1.16 23.88
CA VAL A 85 -22.12 -0.57 22.53
C VAL A 85 -21.95 0.95 22.60
N SER A 86 -22.62 1.62 23.54
CA SER A 86 -22.50 3.07 23.73
C SER A 86 -21.09 3.51 24.12
N LEU A 87 -20.38 2.70 24.91
CA LEU A 87 -18.95 2.94 25.20
C LEU A 87 -18.12 2.90 23.92
N VAL A 88 -18.27 1.86 23.10
CA VAL A 88 -17.53 1.72 21.82
C VAL A 88 -17.83 2.88 20.89
N GLU A 89 -19.10 3.24 20.71
CA GLU A 89 -19.52 4.40 19.91
C GLU A 89 -18.89 5.70 20.41
N SER A 90 -18.82 5.89 21.73
CA SER A 90 -18.22 7.08 22.35
C SER A 90 -16.70 7.13 22.16
N ILE A 91 -16.02 5.97 22.22
CA ILE A 91 -14.59 5.86 21.94
C ILE A 91 -14.31 6.20 20.47
N VAL A 92 -15.08 5.65 19.54
CA VAL A 92 -14.95 5.94 18.10
C VAL A 92 -15.19 7.42 17.81
N ALA A 93 -16.18 8.03 18.46
CA ALA A 93 -16.50 9.45 18.30
C ALA A 93 -15.45 10.39 18.93
N SER A 94 -14.73 9.92 19.95
CA SER A 94 -13.74 10.73 20.67
C SER A 94 -12.57 9.88 21.19
N PRO A 95 -11.66 9.40 20.31
CA PRO A 95 -10.59 8.46 20.69
C PRO A 95 -9.66 9.00 21.79
N SER A 96 -9.40 10.30 21.80
CA SER A 96 -8.59 10.97 22.84
C SER A 96 -9.17 10.88 24.25
N SER A 97 -10.46 10.57 24.37
CA SER A 97 -11.16 10.37 25.65
C SER A 97 -11.33 8.90 26.03
N MET A 98 -10.69 7.96 25.30
CA MET A 98 -10.84 6.52 25.53
C MET A 98 -10.61 6.12 26.98
N SER A 99 -9.52 6.57 27.61
CA SER A 99 -9.21 6.23 29.01
C SER A 99 -10.27 6.72 30.00
N SER A 100 -10.79 7.95 29.84
CA SER A 100 -11.80 8.50 30.75
C SER A 100 -13.18 7.87 30.54
N LEU A 101 -13.53 7.55 29.29
CA LEU A 101 -14.74 6.81 28.93
C LEU A 101 -14.72 5.40 29.51
N VAL A 102 -13.63 4.66 29.33
CA VAL A 102 -13.44 3.31 29.89
C VAL A 102 -13.47 3.37 31.42
N TYR A 103 -12.79 4.34 32.04
CA TYR A 103 -12.83 4.51 33.50
C TYR A 103 -14.26 4.71 34.00
N SER A 104 -15.02 5.60 33.36
CA SER A 104 -16.40 5.89 33.74
C SER A 104 -17.28 4.64 33.63
N TYR A 105 -17.13 3.89 32.53
CA TYR A 105 -17.82 2.60 32.36
C TYR A 105 -17.49 1.61 33.46
N MET A 106 -16.20 1.44 33.80
CA MET A 106 -15.79 0.56 34.89
C MET A 106 -16.36 0.99 36.25
N ALA A 107 -16.35 2.30 36.53
CA ALA A 107 -16.85 2.87 37.79
C ALA A 107 -18.37 2.73 37.95
N ASP A 108 -19.10 2.81 36.84
CA ASP A 108 -20.55 2.67 36.81
C ASP A 108 -21.03 1.21 36.77
N THR A 109 -20.12 0.26 36.51
CA THR A 109 -20.45 -1.19 36.44
C THR A 109 -20.40 -1.84 37.82
N SER A 110 -21.55 -2.28 38.33
CA SER A 110 -21.64 -3.05 39.57
C SER A 110 -21.36 -4.56 39.36
N SER A 111 -21.20 -5.30 40.47
CA SER A 111 -21.07 -6.77 40.41
C SER A 111 -22.27 -7.41 39.71
N SER A 112 -23.49 -6.94 40.01
CA SER A 112 -24.70 -7.45 39.37
C SER A 112 -24.76 -7.11 37.88
N ASP A 113 -24.24 -5.94 37.48
CA ASP A 113 -24.19 -5.57 36.05
C ASP A 113 -23.24 -6.50 35.29
N MET A 114 -22.08 -6.82 35.86
CA MET A 114 -21.15 -7.78 35.27
C MET A 114 -21.71 -9.21 35.28
N ASP A 115 -22.41 -9.63 36.34
CA ASP A 115 -23.08 -10.93 36.39
C ASP A 115 -24.18 -11.05 35.31
N ASP A 116 -24.94 -9.98 35.08
CA ASP A 116 -25.96 -9.90 34.04
C ASP A 116 -25.33 -9.92 32.63
N PHE A 117 -24.21 -9.20 32.43
CA PHE A 117 -23.42 -9.26 31.20
C PHE A 117 -22.93 -10.69 30.95
N CYS A 118 -22.33 -11.33 31.95
CA CYS A 118 -21.79 -12.67 31.84
C CYS A 118 -22.87 -13.73 31.66
N SER A 119 -24.01 -13.58 32.31
CA SER A 119 -25.20 -14.41 32.07
C SER A 119 -25.63 -14.29 30.61
N THR A 120 -25.71 -13.08 30.07
CA THR A 120 -26.06 -12.82 28.66
C THR A 120 -25.02 -13.42 27.71
N LEU A 121 -23.74 -13.26 27.99
CA LEU A 121 -22.64 -13.78 27.17
C LEU A 121 -22.67 -15.30 27.10
N ASN A 122 -22.93 -15.97 28.24
CA ASN A 122 -22.93 -17.43 28.34
C ASN A 122 -24.23 -18.08 27.83
N THR A 123 -25.38 -17.44 28.03
CA THR A 123 -26.69 -18.05 27.74
C THR A 123 -27.25 -17.65 26.38
N VAL A 124 -26.85 -16.50 25.83
CA VAL A 124 -27.37 -15.97 24.57
C VAL A 124 -26.25 -15.83 23.54
N ILE A 125 -25.25 -14.99 23.80
CA ILE A 125 -24.30 -14.57 22.76
C ILE A 125 -23.41 -15.74 22.30
N SER A 126 -22.75 -16.44 23.22
CA SER A 126 -21.83 -17.53 22.85
C SER A 126 -22.55 -18.71 22.19
N PRO A 127 -23.71 -19.19 22.69
CA PRO A 127 -24.50 -20.22 22.01
C PRO A 127 -25.01 -19.79 20.63
N CYS A 128 -25.44 -18.53 20.48
CA CYS A 128 -25.88 -17.98 19.20
C CYS A 128 -24.73 -17.84 18.20
N LEU A 129 -23.57 -17.31 18.61
CA LEU A 129 -22.39 -17.24 17.75
C LEU A 129 -21.98 -18.64 17.28
N LEU A 130 -21.84 -19.59 18.20
CA LEU A 130 -21.45 -20.98 17.88
C LEU A 130 -22.40 -21.63 16.86
N SER A 131 -23.69 -21.33 16.95
CA SER A 131 -24.70 -21.98 16.13
C SER A 131 -24.96 -21.26 14.81
N LEU A 132 -24.85 -19.93 14.78
CA LEU A 132 -25.19 -19.11 13.62
C LEU A 132 -23.97 -18.81 12.75
N LEU A 133 -22.84 -18.44 13.35
CA LEU A 133 -21.66 -17.94 12.63
C LEU A 133 -21.18 -18.89 11.53
N PRO A 134 -21.08 -20.23 11.75
CA PRO A 134 -20.62 -21.15 10.70
C PRO A 134 -21.50 -21.19 9.45
N THR A 135 -22.78 -20.83 9.58
CA THR A 135 -23.73 -20.82 8.46
C THR A 135 -23.92 -19.43 7.88
N LEU A 136 -23.89 -18.39 8.72
CA LEU A 136 -24.08 -17.01 8.29
C LEU A 136 -22.84 -16.43 7.63
N LEU A 137 -21.65 -16.65 8.20
CA LEU A 137 -20.42 -16.03 7.67
C LEU A 137 -20.22 -16.32 6.17
N PRO A 138 -20.34 -17.58 5.67
CA PRO A 138 -20.20 -17.86 4.25
C PRO A 138 -21.31 -17.24 3.37
N VAL A 139 -22.49 -17.01 3.94
CA VAL A 139 -23.61 -16.38 3.23
C VAL A 139 -23.35 -14.88 3.06
N LEU A 140 -22.95 -14.20 4.14
CA LEU A 140 -22.64 -12.77 4.11
C LEU A 140 -21.44 -12.49 3.22
N GLN A 141 -20.40 -13.34 3.28
CA GLN A 141 -19.21 -13.20 2.42
C GLN A 141 -19.53 -13.37 0.92
N LYS A 142 -20.52 -14.19 0.58
CA LYS A 142 -20.90 -14.50 -0.80
C LYS A 142 -21.85 -13.48 -1.42
N ASP A 143 -22.65 -12.76 -0.62
CA ASP A 143 -23.56 -11.73 -1.11
C ASP A 143 -22.82 -10.40 -1.33
N LEU A 144 -22.09 -10.32 -2.44
CA LEU A 144 -21.37 -9.10 -2.81
C LEU A 144 -22.29 -7.94 -3.23
N THR A 145 -23.61 -8.13 -3.31
CA THR A 145 -24.54 -7.07 -3.73
C THR A 145 -25.14 -6.33 -2.53
N CYS A 146 -25.57 -7.06 -1.50
CA CYS A 146 -26.21 -6.46 -0.33
C CYS A 146 -25.35 -6.52 0.94
N CYS A 147 -24.25 -7.27 0.92
CA CYS A 147 -23.35 -7.46 2.06
C CYS A 147 -21.90 -7.04 1.78
N SER A 148 -21.59 -6.27 0.73
CA SER A 148 -20.20 -5.99 0.38
C SER A 148 -19.41 -5.34 1.52
N GLU A 149 -19.92 -4.28 2.15
CA GLU A 149 -19.25 -3.64 3.31
C GLU A 149 -19.03 -4.60 4.49
N VAL A 150 -20.02 -5.42 4.85
CA VAL A 150 -19.89 -6.43 5.92
C VAL A 150 -18.87 -7.51 5.52
N SER A 151 -18.90 -7.92 4.26
CA SER A 151 -18.00 -8.90 3.69
C SER A 151 -16.56 -8.38 3.69
N ASP A 152 -16.34 -7.10 3.41
CA ASP A 152 -15.02 -6.47 3.44
C ASP A 152 -14.49 -6.32 4.86
N LEU A 153 -15.35 -6.02 5.85
CA LEU A 153 -14.95 -6.09 7.26
C LEU A 153 -14.53 -7.50 7.68
N ILE A 154 -15.19 -8.54 7.16
CA ILE A 154 -14.81 -9.93 7.44
C ILE A 154 -13.45 -10.25 6.82
N ASP A 155 -13.19 -9.82 5.58
CA ASP A 155 -11.89 -10.01 4.94
C ASP A 155 -10.77 -9.28 5.72
N LEU A 156 -11.04 -8.12 6.33
CA LEU A 156 -10.08 -7.43 7.21
C LEU A 156 -9.76 -8.22 8.48
N VAL A 157 -10.69 -9.05 9.00
CA VAL A 157 -10.39 -9.93 10.14
C VAL A 157 -9.33 -10.96 9.73
N ASP A 158 -9.30 -11.38 8.47
CA ASP A 158 -8.36 -12.39 7.98
C ASP A 158 -6.89 -11.92 8.01
N PHE A 159 -6.62 -10.60 8.17
CA PHE A 159 -5.27 -10.10 8.49
C PHE A 159 -4.69 -10.71 9.76
N PHE A 160 -5.54 -10.95 10.76
CA PHE A 160 -5.13 -11.43 12.08
C PHE A 160 -5.41 -12.92 12.28
N VAL A 161 -6.02 -13.59 11.28
CA VAL A 161 -6.36 -15.01 11.34
C VAL A 161 -5.20 -15.82 10.72
N PRO A 162 -4.51 -16.64 11.52
CA PRO A 162 -3.44 -17.48 11.00
C PRO A 162 -3.98 -18.49 9.98
N PRO A 163 -3.21 -18.87 8.95
CA PRO A 163 -3.70 -19.67 7.81
C PRO A 163 -4.10 -21.10 8.18
N ASN A 164 -3.73 -21.58 9.37
CA ASN A 164 -4.16 -22.88 9.90
C ASN A 164 -5.45 -22.81 10.73
N VAL A 165 -6.06 -21.62 10.87
CA VAL A 165 -7.29 -21.36 11.62
C VAL A 165 -8.32 -20.78 10.65
N THR A 166 -9.59 -21.17 10.80
CA THR A 166 -10.67 -20.52 10.03
C THR A 166 -11.12 -19.26 10.75
N THR A 167 -11.55 -18.23 10.03
CA THR A 167 -12.13 -16.99 10.59
C THR A 167 -13.23 -17.31 11.61
N ASN A 168 -14.09 -18.29 11.31
CA ASN A 168 -15.10 -18.81 12.23
C ASN A 168 -14.49 -19.34 13.54
N SER A 169 -13.46 -20.19 13.45
CA SER A 169 -12.79 -20.74 14.63
C SER A 169 -12.11 -19.65 15.44
N PHE A 170 -11.48 -18.68 14.79
CA PHE A 170 -10.83 -17.56 15.46
C PHE A 170 -11.84 -16.70 16.23
N ILE A 171 -12.94 -16.27 15.58
CA ILE A 171 -14.00 -15.48 16.22
C ILE A 171 -14.61 -16.23 17.42
N LEU A 172 -14.89 -17.54 17.27
CA LEU A 172 -15.54 -18.31 18.32
C LEU A 172 -14.61 -18.65 19.49
N ASN A 173 -13.43 -19.19 19.19
CA ASN A 173 -12.56 -19.78 20.20
C ASN A 173 -11.62 -18.76 20.83
N GLU A 174 -11.08 -17.85 20.01
CA GLU A 174 -10.08 -16.88 20.46
C GLU A 174 -10.76 -15.60 20.97
N LEU A 175 -11.70 -15.03 20.20
CA LEU A 175 -12.36 -13.78 20.59
C LEU A 175 -13.51 -14.01 21.58
N ALA A 176 -14.59 -14.67 21.15
CA ALA A 176 -15.80 -14.78 21.97
C ALA A 176 -15.57 -15.59 23.25
N ASN A 177 -14.97 -16.78 23.13
CA ASN A 177 -14.64 -17.59 24.28
C ASN A 177 -13.49 -16.99 25.11
N GLY A 178 -12.50 -16.33 24.50
CA GLY A 178 -11.45 -15.62 25.24
C GLY A 178 -12.01 -14.48 26.10
N VAL A 179 -12.88 -13.63 25.54
CA VAL A 179 -13.59 -12.57 26.29
C VAL A 179 -14.44 -13.16 27.42
N ASN A 180 -15.16 -14.25 27.14
CA ASN A 180 -15.97 -14.92 28.16
C ASN A 180 -15.11 -15.49 29.30
N GLN A 181 -14.02 -16.18 28.99
CA GLN A 181 -13.12 -16.69 30.02
C GLN A 181 -12.50 -15.55 30.82
N PHE A 182 -12.11 -14.47 30.15
CA PHE A 182 -11.49 -13.33 30.81
C PHE A 182 -12.44 -12.62 31.77
N PHE A 183 -13.61 -12.17 31.30
CA PHE A 183 -14.51 -11.38 32.12
C PHE A 183 -15.38 -12.23 33.06
N CYS A 184 -15.78 -13.42 32.63
CA CYS A 184 -16.86 -14.18 33.27
C CYS A 184 -16.41 -15.39 34.08
N SER A 185 -15.11 -15.70 34.12
CA SER A 185 -14.58 -16.62 35.14
C SER A 185 -14.75 -16.01 36.53
N SER A 186 -14.93 -16.84 37.56
CA SER A 186 -15.22 -16.37 38.92
C SER A 186 -14.07 -16.63 39.89
N ILE A 187 -13.76 -15.64 40.74
CA ILE A 187 -12.95 -15.81 41.95
C ILE A 187 -13.86 -15.59 43.16
N GLY A 188 -14.10 -16.67 43.91
CA GLY A 188 -15.05 -16.64 45.03
C GLY A 188 -16.47 -16.31 44.53
N ASP A 189 -17.05 -15.25 45.09
CA ASP A 189 -18.42 -14.80 44.77
C ASP A 189 -18.47 -13.70 43.69
N THR A 190 -17.33 -13.32 43.08
CA THR A 190 -17.26 -12.25 42.08
C THR A 190 -16.63 -12.72 40.77
N THR A 191 -17.08 -12.16 39.65
CA THR A 191 -16.46 -12.34 38.33
C THR A 191 -15.10 -11.65 38.25
N CYS A 192 -14.22 -12.18 37.41
CA CYS A 192 -12.91 -11.62 37.11
C CYS A 192 -13.01 -10.21 36.55
N GLY A 193 -13.98 -9.96 35.66
CA GLY A 193 -14.25 -8.64 35.11
C GLY A 193 -14.58 -7.61 36.17
N TYR A 194 -15.52 -7.91 37.07
CA TYR A 194 -15.90 -6.97 38.14
C TYR A 194 -14.78 -6.79 39.16
N ASN A 195 -14.08 -7.87 39.51
CA ASN A 195 -12.95 -7.80 40.44
C ASN A 195 -11.86 -6.86 39.89
N MET A 196 -11.53 -6.98 38.60
CA MET A 196 -10.61 -6.07 37.91
C MET A 196 -11.13 -4.63 37.91
N PHE A 197 -12.38 -4.40 37.50
CA PHE A 197 -12.96 -3.04 37.45
C PHE A 197 -12.98 -2.38 38.84
N SER A 198 -13.35 -3.13 39.88
CA SER A 198 -13.35 -2.64 41.26
C SER A 198 -11.96 -2.31 41.76
N GLN A 199 -10.94 -3.09 41.39
CA GLN A 199 -9.56 -2.80 41.75
C GLN A 199 -9.02 -1.57 40.98
N MET A 200 -9.26 -1.48 39.67
CA MET A 200 -8.84 -0.33 38.85
C MET A 200 -9.46 0.98 39.35
N THR A 201 -10.76 0.99 39.64
CA THR A 201 -11.48 2.20 40.07
C THR A 201 -11.22 2.59 41.53
N SER A 202 -10.75 1.64 42.36
CA SER A 202 -10.28 1.95 43.72
C SER A 202 -8.81 2.37 43.78
N THR A 203 -7.99 1.89 42.84
CA THR A 203 -6.56 2.22 42.73
C THR A 203 -6.34 3.57 42.06
N TYR A 204 -7.10 3.84 40.99
CA TYR A 204 -6.92 5.02 40.15
C TYR A 204 -8.12 5.96 40.24
N THR A 205 -7.87 7.27 40.16
CA THR A 205 -8.91 8.26 39.82
C THR A 205 -9.09 8.34 38.29
N SER A 206 -10.21 8.91 37.82
CA SER A 206 -10.43 9.12 36.38
C SER A 206 -9.31 9.91 35.68
N SER A 207 -8.58 10.76 36.40
CA SER A 207 -7.44 11.52 35.86
C SER A 207 -6.11 10.77 35.92
N GLN A 208 -6.04 9.67 36.68
CA GLN A 208 -4.84 8.85 36.83
C GLN A 208 -4.93 7.56 36.01
N PHE A 209 -6.14 7.05 35.77
CA PHE A 209 -6.33 5.86 34.96
C PHE A 209 -6.04 6.16 33.49
N THR A 210 -5.20 5.33 32.91
CA THR A 210 -4.98 5.30 31.47
C THR A 210 -5.05 3.86 31.02
N LEU A 211 -5.75 3.60 29.90
CA LEU A 211 -5.89 2.24 29.38
C LEU A 211 -4.51 1.62 29.11
N LEU A 212 -3.60 2.42 28.53
CA LEU A 212 -2.24 1.98 28.25
C LEU A 212 -1.48 1.63 29.53
N GLU A 213 -1.31 2.56 30.47
CA GLU A 213 -0.43 2.32 31.62
C GLU A 213 -1.02 1.38 32.67
N SER A 214 -2.34 1.47 32.89
CA SER A 214 -3.00 0.73 33.97
C SER A 214 -3.34 -0.71 33.57
N VAL A 215 -3.63 -0.94 32.28
CA VAL A 215 -4.05 -2.25 31.77
C VAL A 215 -2.94 -2.89 30.94
N VAL A 216 -2.39 -2.20 29.93
CA VAL A 216 -1.51 -2.83 28.93
C VAL A 216 -0.05 -2.89 29.37
N MET A 217 0.53 -1.79 29.87
CA MET A 217 1.96 -1.69 30.20
C MET A 217 2.47 -2.71 31.21
N PRO A 218 1.70 -3.15 32.24
CA PRO A 218 2.17 -4.19 33.16
C PRO A 218 2.58 -5.47 32.42
N PHE A 219 1.90 -5.84 31.33
CA PHE A 219 2.24 -7.07 30.58
C PHE A 219 3.56 -7.00 29.82
N VAL A 220 4.10 -5.81 29.59
CA VAL A 220 5.33 -5.58 28.79
C VAL A 220 6.45 -4.91 29.59
N THR A 221 6.21 -4.55 30.85
CA THR A 221 7.19 -3.89 31.74
C THR A 221 7.59 -4.72 32.95
N ILE A 222 6.91 -5.84 33.25
CA ILE A 222 7.32 -6.68 34.37
C ILE A 222 8.63 -7.41 34.04
N SER A 223 9.65 -7.18 34.86
CA SER A 223 10.95 -7.84 34.69
C SER A 223 10.84 -9.37 34.78
N SER A 224 11.67 -10.06 33.99
CA SER A 224 11.68 -11.52 33.95
C SER A 224 11.94 -12.12 35.34
N GLY A 225 11.10 -13.07 35.74
CA GLY A 225 11.12 -13.72 37.05
C GLY A 225 10.29 -13.02 38.14
N GLU A 226 9.72 -11.85 37.87
CA GLU A 226 8.83 -11.12 38.79
C GLU A 226 7.34 -11.20 38.38
N GLU A 227 7.02 -11.87 37.28
CA GLU A 227 5.67 -11.93 36.67
C GLU A 227 4.63 -12.43 37.67
N CYS A 228 4.92 -13.54 38.36
CA CYS A 228 4.01 -14.14 39.32
C CYS A 228 3.77 -13.27 40.58
N ALA A 229 4.74 -12.44 40.97
CA ALA A 229 4.61 -11.55 42.12
C ALA A 229 3.87 -10.27 41.71
N ALA A 230 4.26 -9.67 40.59
CA ALA A 230 3.62 -8.50 40.02
C ALA A 230 2.13 -8.73 39.72
N MET A 231 1.77 -9.88 39.14
CA MET A 231 0.36 -10.22 38.86
C MET A 231 -0.48 -10.46 40.12
N LYS A 232 0.14 -10.54 41.31
CA LYS A 232 -0.55 -10.54 42.61
C LYS A 232 -0.64 -9.14 43.23
N GLY A 233 -0.30 -8.10 42.46
CA GLY A 233 -0.21 -6.72 42.92
C GLY A 233 0.99 -6.43 43.83
N GLU A 234 1.98 -7.32 43.89
CA GLU A 234 3.24 -7.04 44.59
C GLU A 234 4.12 -6.07 43.78
N SER A 235 5.03 -5.37 44.47
CA SER A 235 5.97 -4.48 43.79
C SER A 235 6.94 -5.26 42.90
N TYR A 236 7.17 -4.74 41.70
CA TYR A 236 8.12 -5.27 40.73
C TYR A 236 9.02 -4.16 40.19
N THR A 237 10.08 -4.54 39.49
CA THR A 237 10.95 -3.63 38.75
C THR A 237 10.39 -3.45 37.34
N ASP A 238 9.89 -2.26 37.05
CA ASP A 238 9.48 -1.87 35.71
C ASP A 238 10.73 -1.84 34.80
N SER A 239 10.78 -2.72 33.81
CA SER A 239 11.94 -2.96 32.97
C SER A 239 12.26 -1.79 32.02
N ALA A 240 11.29 -0.92 31.75
CA ALA A 240 11.43 0.23 30.87
C ALA A 240 12.02 1.44 31.63
N SER A 241 11.47 1.73 32.80
CA SER A 241 11.92 2.84 33.66
C SER A 241 13.04 2.47 34.63
N LEU A 242 13.24 1.16 34.87
CA LEU A 242 14.11 0.60 35.92
C LEU A 242 13.73 1.06 37.34
N THR A 243 12.46 1.39 37.55
CA THR A 243 11.92 1.83 38.84
C THR A 243 10.97 0.81 39.45
N SER A 244 10.68 0.93 40.74
CA SER A 244 9.69 0.05 41.37
C SER A 244 8.28 0.49 40.98
N ALA A 245 7.48 -0.45 40.50
CA ALA A 245 6.08 -0.27 40.12
C ALA A 245 5.19 -1.32 40.79
N THR A 246 3.88 -1.11 40.72
CA THR A 246 2.84 -2.04 41.18
C THR A 246 1.70 -2.02 40.18
N THR A 247 1.04 -3.16 39.98
CA THR A 247 -0.23 -3.25 39.25
C THR A 247 -1.32 -3.80 40.17
N ILE A 248 -2.54 -3.96 39.66
CA ILE A 248 -3.63 -4.58 40.43
C ILE A 248 -3.34 -6.07 40.69
N ASP A 249 -4.04 -6.67 41.64
CA ASP A 249 -3.97 -8.11 41.89
C ASP A 249 -4.87 -8.84 40.88
N TYR A 250 -4.28 -9.36 39.80
CA TYR A 250 -4.98 -10.18 38.82
C TYR A 250 -5.31 -11.58 39.36
N SER A 251 -4.72 -12.02 40.48
CA SER A 251 -5.02 -13.29 41.16
C SER A 251 -5.08 -14.47 40.17
N CYS A 252 -6.06 -15.38 40.28
CA CYS A 252 -6.27 -16.46 39.31
C CYS A 252 -6.91 -15.98 37.98
N CYS A 253 -7.34 -14.73 37.86
CA CYS A 253 -7.95 -14.23 36.62
C CYS A 253 -6.92 -14.13 35.48
N ILE A 254 -5.63 -13.99 35.81
CA ILE A 254 -4.55 -14.03 34.84
C ILE A 254 -4.52 -15.33 34.03
N ASP A 255 -4.86 -16.47 34.65
CA ASP A 255 -4.86 -17.78 33.96
C ASP A 255 -5.96 -17.86 32.89
N HIS A 256 -7.03 -17.09 33.06
CA HIS A 256 -8.13 -16.99 32.10
C HIS A 256 -7.94 -15.87 31.07
N MET A 257 -7.14 -14.85 31.42
CA MET A 257 -6.80 -13.75 30.52
C MET A 257 -5.68 -14.12 29.55
N ARG A 258 -4.74 -14.96 30.01
CA ARG A 258 -3.53 -15.35 29.29
C ARG A 258 -3.79 -15.84 27.86
N PRO A 259 -4.72 -16.78 27.59
CA PRO A 259 -4.94 -17.27 26.23
C PRO A 259 -5.43 -16.17 25.27
N LEU A 260 -6.28 -15.25 25.74
CA LEU A 260 -6.78 -14.14 24.92
C LEU A 260 -5.64 -13.17 24.56
N ILE A 261 -4.78 -12.83 25.53
CA ILE A 261 -3.61 -11.97 25.29
C ILE A 261 -2.64 -12.66 24.32
N GLU A 262 -2.35 -13.94 24.52
CA GLU A 262 -1.47 -14.72 23.64
C GLU A 262 -2.02 -14.78 22.21
N SER A 263 -3.33 -14.92 22.03
CA SER A 263 -3.97 -14.93 20.71
C SER A 263 -3.92 -13.57 20.04
N ILE A 264 -4.06 -12.46 20.78
CA ILE A 264 -3.88 -11.11 20.26
C ILE A 264 -2.42 -10.89 19.85
N GLN A 265 -1.46 -11.16 20.74
CA GLN A 265 -0.02 -11.02 20.46
C GLN A 265 0.40 -11.89 19.27
N SER A 266 -0.07 -13.14 19.20
CA SER A 266 0.18 -14.03 18.06
C SER A 266 -0.41 -13.49 16.76
N GLY A 267 -1.59 -12.85 16.81
CA GLY A 267 -2.19 -12.21 15.64
C GLY A 267 -1.39 -11.00 15.17
N PHE A 268 -0.90 -10.18 16.11
CA PHE A 268 0.00 -9.06 15.83
C PHE A 268 1.32 -9.52 15.21
N GLU A 269 2.00 -10.50 15.83
CA GLU A 269 3.25 -11.07 15.30
C GLU A 269 3.01 -11.79 13.96
N TYR A 270 1.87 -12.46 13.79
CA TYR A 270 1.51 -13.01 12.49
C TYR A 270 1.35 -11.92 11.43
N PHE A 271 0.73 -10.79 11.75
CA PHE A 271 0.52 -9.73 10.78
C PHE A 271 1.83 -9.00 10.44
N PHE A 272 2.54 -8.48 11.43
CA PHE A 272 3.73 -7.64 11.25
C PHE A 272 5.05 -8.41 11.11
N ASP A 273 5.06 -9.71 11.45
CA ASP A 273 6.27 -10.53 11.63
C ASP A 273 7.21 -10.05 12.77
N ASP A 274 7.01 -8.84 13.31
CA ASP A 274 7.63 -8.31 14.53
C ASP A 274 6.80 -8.63 15.79
N THR A 275 7.45 -8.89 16.92
CA THR A 275 6.74 -9.04 18.18
C THR A 275 6.23 -7.67 18.66
N THR A 276 5.16 -7.66 19.45
CA THR A 276 4.66 -6.41 20.07
C THR A 276 5.77 -5.69 20.87
N VAL A 277 6.70 -6.43 21.45
CA VAL A 277 7.80 -5.87 22.26
C VAL A 277 8.91 -5.30 21.39
N ASP A 278 9.24 -5.92 20.25
CA ASP A 278 10.19 -5.34 19.29
C ASP A 278 9.68 -4.01 18.76
N ILE A 279 8.38 -3.95 18.44
CA ILE A 279 7.71 -2.72 18.02
C ILE A 279 7.81 -1.65 19.11
N LEU A 280 7.37 -1.95 20.34
CA LEU A 280 7.41 -0.96 21.42
C LEU A 280 8.83 -0.49 21.76
N ASN A 281 9.83 -1.37 21.66
CA ASN A 281 11.23 -1.02 21.91
C ASN A 281 11.83 -0.12 20.81
N GLY A 282 11.46 -0.32 19.54
CA GLY A 282 11.93 0.56 18.47
C GLY A 282 11.23 1.93 18.45
N MET A 283 10.07 2.07 19.12
CA MET A 283 9.33 3.34 19.18
C MET A 283 9.93 4.37 20.15
N ILE A 284 10.76 3.94 21.12
CA ILE A 284 11.20 4.77 22.24
C ILE A 284 12.71 4.67 22.43
N ASP A 285 13.37 5.82 22.51
CA ASP A 285 14.71 5.94 23.12
C ASP A 285 14.57 6.11 24.63
N PHE A 286 14.83 5.04 25.39
CA PHE A 286 14.60 4.98 26.83
C PHE A 286 15.50 5.93 27.62
N SER A 287 14.90 6.72 28.52
CA SER A 287 15.67 7.60 29.44
C SER A 287 16.52 6.82 30.44
N ALA A 288 16.14 5.58 30.76
CA ALA A 288 16.89 4.69 31.63
C ALA A 288 17.91 3.89 30.81
N SER A 289 19.19 4.02 31.14
CA SER A 289 20.26 3.24 30.48
C SER A 289 20.02 1.73 30.65
N GLY A 290 19.73 1.04 29.55
CA GLY A 290 19.41 -0.39 29.54
C GLY A 290 17.93 -0.71 29.81
N GLY A 291 17.07 0.31 29.88
CA GLY A 291 15.63 0.16 29.90
C GLY A 291 15.12 -0.45 28.59
N LYS A 292 14.11 -1.31 28.70
CA LYS A 292 13.42 -1.94 27.57
C LYS A 292 12.09 -2.53 28.02
N PHE A 293 11.15 -2.64 27.09
CA PHE A 293 10.04 -3.56 27.23
C PHE A 293 10.53 -5.00 27.06
N VAL A 294 9.92 -5.92 27.79
CA VAL A 294 10.23 -7.34 27.75
C VAL A 294 8.96 -8.13 27.52
N ASP A 295 9.06 -9.15 26.67
CA ASP A 295 7.94 -10.06 26.44
C ASP A 295 7.86 -11.07 27.57
N ALA A 296 6.67 -11.25 28.12
CA ALA A 296 6.42 -12.26 29.12
C ALA A 296 6.24 -13.66 28.48
N GLN A 297 5.92 -13.80 27.18
CA GLN A 297 5.64 -15.11 26.56
C GLN A 297 5.84 -15.17 25.04
N THR A 298 6.76 -16.03 24.60
CA THR A 298 7.02 -16.33 23.18
C THR A 298 6.10 -17.44 22.63
N ALA A 299 5.51 -17.23 21.45
CA ALA A 299 4.89 -18.30 20.65
C ALA A 299 5.39 -18.25 19.20
N THR A 300 5.72 -19.40 18.61
CA THR A 300 6.20 -19.49 17.21
C THR A 300 5.22 -20.30 16.37
N ARG A 301 4.90 -19.85 15.14
CA ARG A 301 3.98 -20.54 14.21
C ARG A 301 4.60 -20.77 12.84
N THR A 302 4.08 -21.75 12.10
CA THR A 302 4.61 -22.21 10.81
C THR A 302 3.66 -21.82 9.66
N PRO A 303 4.16 -21.36 8.50
CA PRO A 303 3.32 -20.89 7.39
C PRO A 303 2.53 -21.97 6.64
N GLY A 304 1.42 -21.56 6.03
CA GLY A 304 0.62 -22.36 5.10
C GLY A 304 1.07 -22.21 3.64
N THR A 305 0.67 -23.14 2.78
CA THR A 305 1.16 -23.25 1.39
C THR A 305 -0.01 -23.16 0.43
N ASN A 306 -0.26 -22.00 -0.20
CA ASN A 306 -0.92 -21.85 -1.51
C ASN A 306 -0.90 -20.37 -1.94
N ASN A 307 -0.77 -20.15 -3.24
CA ASN A 307 -0.26 -18.90 -3.82
C ASN A 307 -1.31 -18.21 -4.71
N PRO A 308 -1.75 -16.98 -4.38
CA PRO A 308 -2.41 -16.15 -5.36
C PRO A 308 -1.96 -14.68 -5.23
N GLY A 309 -0.90 -14.30 -5.92
CA GLY A 309 -0.52 -12.90 -6.12
C GLY A 309 0.15 -12.74 -7.48
N LYS A 310 -0.39 -11.89 -8.36
CA LYS A 310 0.13 -11.68 -9.72
C LYS A 310 1.42 -10.85 -9.67
N ASN A 311 2.51 -11.52 -9.31
CA ASN A 311 3.88 -11.03 -9.51
C ASN A 311 4.45 -11.48 -10.86
N ASP A 312 3.55 -11.81 -11.80
CA ASP A 312 3.91 -12.22 -13.15
C ASP A 312 4.58 -11.03 -13.86
N ILE A 313 5.77 -11.27 -14.38
CA ILE A 313 6.50 -10.34 -15.24
C ILE A 313 6.43 -10.83 -16.68
N GLU A 314 6.14 -9.93 -17.62
CA GLU A 314 6.05 -10.27 -19.05
C GLU A 314 7.32 -9.85 -19.81
N ASP A 315 7.71 -10.63 -20.81
CA ASP A 315 8.83 -10.35 -21.72
C ASP A 315 10.20 -10.07 -21.04
N ILE A 316 10.42 -10.66 -19.86
CA ILE A 316 11.71 -10.66 -19.16
C ILE A 316 12.36 -12.05 -19.22
N THR A 317 13.67 -12.07 -19.45
CA THR A 317 14.52 -13.25 -19.21
C THR A 317 15.46 -12.98 -18.05
N CYS A 318 15.49 -13.86 -17.05
CA CYS A 318 16.37 -13.74 -15.89
C CYS A 318 16.71 -15.11 -15.29
N THR A 319 17.69 -15.14 -14.38
CA THR A 319 17.96 -16.31 -13.54
C THR A 319 17.02 -16.27 -12.35
N MET A 320 16.14 -17.26 -12.19
CA MET A 320 15.24 -17.31 -11.03
C MET A 320 15.96 -17.83 -9.79
N VAL A 321 15.75 -17.17 -8.65
CA VAL A 321 16.24 -17.56 -7.32
C VAL A 321 15.12 -17.43 -6.29
N ASP A 322 15.26 -18.13 -5.16
CA ASP A 322 14.33 -17.99 -4.04
C ASP A 322 14.81 -16.86 -3.12
N LYS A 323 13.97 -15.83 -2.96
CA LYS A 323 14.16 -14.78 -1.95
C LYS A 323 13.32 -15.13 -0.73
N CYS A 324 13.99 -15.48 0.37
CA CYS A 324 13.33 -15.86 1.61
C CYS A 324 13.38 -14.75 2.67
N ASN A 325 12.42 -14.74 3.59
CA ASN A 325 12.50 -13.92 4.81
C ASN A 325 13.68 -14.35 5.69
N SER A 326 14.07 -13.53 6.66
CA SER A 326 15.23 -13.82 7.53
C SER A 326 15.11 -15.13 8.33
N ALA A 327 13.89 -15.59 8.63
CA ALA A 327 13.63 -16.89 9.25
C ALA A 327 13.76 -18.09 8.27
N GLY A 328 13.81 -17.85 6.96
CA GLY A 328 13.86 -18.88 5.92
C GLY A 328 12.57 -19.70 5.78
N THR A 329 11.45 -19.19 6.31
CA THR A 329 10.17 -19.90 6.37
C THR A 329 9.25 -19.54 5.20
N VAL A 330 9.51 -18.44 4.52
CA VAL A 330 8.67 -17.86 3.47
C VAL A 330 9.58 -17.45 2.34
N CYS A 331 9.32 -17.92 1.12
CA CYS A 331 10.12 -17.57 -0.04
C CYS A 331 9.24 -17.24 -1.24
N SER A 332 9.74 -16.31 -2.06
CA SER A 332 9.18 -15.94 -3.35
C SER A 332 10.22 -16.20 -4.44
N SER A 333 9.78 -16.67 -5.60
CA SER A 333 10.67 -16.82 -6.75
C SER A 333 10.83 -15.47 -7.44
N VAL A 334 12.06 -14.98 -7.52
CA VAL A 334 12.40 -13.67 -8.08
C VAL A 334 13.55 -13.79 -9.07
N CYS A 335 13.76 -12.76 -9.89
CA CYS A 335 14.99 -12.65 -10.65
C CYS A 335 16.17 -12.41 -9.70
N GLU A 336 17.27 -13.14 -9.90
CA GLU A 336 18.56 -12.83 -9.29
C GLU A 336 18.96 -11.42 -9.73
N LYS A 337 19.34 -10.58 -8.77
CA LYS A 337 19.65 -9.17 -9.02
C LYS A 337 20.67 -9.03 -10.16
N GLY A 338 20.35 -8.17 -11.13
CA GLY A 338 21.20 -7.87 -12.27
C GLY A 338 21.13 -8.90 -13.41
N THR A 339 20.27 -9.92 -13.32
CA THR A 339 20.11 -10.93 -14.37
C THR A 339 18.92 -10.68 -15.29
N ALA A 340 18.01 -9.76 -14.92
CA ALA A 340 16.87 -9.45 -15.75
C ALA A 340 17.29 -8.73 -17.03
N SER A 341 16.73 -9.20 -18.14
CA SER A 341 17.03 -8.67 -19.46
C SER A 341 15.79 -8.68 -20.33
N VAL A 342 15.71 -7.65 -21.18
CA VAL A 342 14.77 -7.57 -22.29
C VAL A 342 15.43 -8.00 -23.59
N SER A 343 14.65 -8.15 -24.65
CA SER A 343 15.20 -8.43 -25.99
C SER A 343 16.28 -7.42 -26.40
N SER A 344 17.29 -7.88 -27.14
CA SER A 344 18.41 -7.04 -27.59
C SER A 344 17.94 -5.84 -28.42
N TRP A 345 16.93 -6.05 -29.25
CA TRP A 345 16.22 -5.03 -30.01
C TRP A 345 15.71 -3.91 -29.08
N LEU A 346 14.98 -4.28 -28.03
CA LEU A 346 14.34 -3.31 -27.14
C LEU A 346 15.39 -2.52 -26.36
N ASN A 347 16.41 -3.21 -25.84
CA ASN A 347 17.50 -2.56 -25.12
C ASN A 347 18.23 -1.52 -26.00
N GLN A 348 18.57 -1.87 -27.24
CA GLN A 348 19.21 -0.94 -28.19
C GLN A 348 18.33 0.27 -28.52
N THR A 349 17.02 0.07 -28.62
CA THR A 349 16.07 1.15 -28.92
C THR A 349 15.89 2.10 -27.77
N LEU A 350 15.75 1.57 -26.55
CA LEU A 350 15.66 2.40 -25.35
C LEU A 350 16.97 3.17 -25.14
N ALA A 351 18.13 2.56 -25.40
CA ALA A 351 19.41 3.25 -25.39
C ALA A 351 19.49 4.37 -26.43
N TYR A 352 19.02 4.12 -27.65
CA TYR A 352 18.96 5.14 -28.70
C TYR A 352 18.04 6.31 -28.31
N GLN A 353 16.83 6.03 -27.83
CA GLN A 353 15.88 7.05 -27.36
C GLN A 353 16.43 7.84 -26.17
N ARG A 354 17.10 7.16 -25.24
CA ARG A 354 17.79 7.80 -24.12
C ARG A 354 18.87 8.76 -24.59
N ASN A 355 19.68 8.39 -25.57
CA ASN A 355 20.69 9.27 -26.13
C ASN A 355 20.08 10.54 -26.77
N LEU A 356 18.93 10.40 -27.45
CA LEU A 356 18.19 11.55 -27.95
C LEU A 356 17.72 12.45 -26.80
N ALA A 357 17.08 11.87 -25.78
CA ALA A 357 16.61 12.60 -24.60
C ALA A 357 17.77 13.32 -23.86
N PHE A 358 18.91 12.66 -23.70
CA PHE A 358 20.09 13.19 -23.00
C PHE A 358 20.78 14.32 -23.77
N SER A 359 20.70 14.32 -25.09
CA SER A 359 21.21 15.39 -25.95
C SER A 359 20.27 16.59 -26.08
N GLY A 360 18.99 16.38 -25.75
CA GLY A 360 17.96 17.40 -25.78
C GLY A 360 18.03 18.36 -24.60
N LYS A 361 17.04 19.25 -24.52
CA LYS A 361 16.86 20.12 -23.35
C LYS A 361 16.47 19.28 -22.14
N LEU A 362 17.12 19.51 -21.00
CA LEU A 362 16.87 18.77 -19.77
C LEU A 362 15.37 18.65 -19.43
N CYS A 363 14.63 19.76 -19.47
CA CYS A 363 13.21 19.78 -19.07
C CYS A 363 12.24 19.18 -20.09
N TYR A 364 12.73 18.82 -21.29
CA TYR A 364 11.95 18.09 -22.29
C TYR A 364 12.29 16.59 -22.33
N ALA A 365 13.28 16.15 -21.53
CA ALA A 365 13.70 14.77 -21.50
C ALA A 365 12.52 13.90 -21.03
N GLN A 366 12.14 12.94 -21.87
CA GLN A 366 11.31 11.82 -21.47
C GLN A 366 12.22 10.69 -21.01
N LEU A 367 12.04 10.28 -19.76
CA LEU A 367 12.81 9.22 -19.13
C LEU A 367 11.85 8.13 -18.65
N PRO A 368 12.09 6.85 -19.00
CA PRO A 368 11.43 5.75 -18.33
C PRO A 368 11.66 5.82 -16.82
N SER A 369 10.57 5.72 -16.06
CA SER A 369 10.55 5.87 -14.61
C SER A 369 9.78 4.76 -13.92
N THR A 370 10.14 4.47 -12.67
CA THR A 370 9.34 3.63 -11.76
C THR A 370 8.85 4.45 -10.57
N HIS A 371 7.69 4.08 -10.06
CA HIS A 371 7.17 4.58 -8.78
C HIS A 371 7.61 3.63 -7.66
N ASN A 372 8.01 4.20 -6.51
CA ASN A 372 8.49 3.49 -5.33
C ASN A 372 9.50 2.38 -5.67
N SER A 373 10.53 2.76 -6.42
CA SER A 373 11.40 1.85 -7.18
C SER A 373 12.10 0.79 -6.33
N ALA A 374 12.39 1.09 -5.06
CA ALA A 374 13.11 0.21 -4.15
C ALA A 374 12.20 -0.73 -3.32
N ILE A 375 10.88 -0.57 -3.41
CA ILE A 375 9.90 -1.43 -2.72
C ILE A 375 9.65 -2.67 -3.59
N THR A 376 10.65 -3.56 -3.61
CA THR A 376 10.73 -4.66 -4.58
C THR A 376 10.59 -6.05 -3.95
N LEU A 377 9.94 -6.98 -4.65
CA LEU A 377 9.91 -8.38 -4.24
C LEU A 377 11.32 -9.02 -4.22
N ALA A 378 12.23 -8.59 -5.09
CA ALA A 378 13.63 -9.02 -5.08
C ALA A 378 14.35 -8.68 -3.75
N ASP A 379 13.88 -7.64 -3.05
CA ASP A 379 14.36 -7.24 -1.74
C ASP A 379 13.55 -7.83 -0.58
N GLY A 380 12.40 -8.41 -0.87
CA GLY A 380 11.58 -9.18 0.06
C GLY A 380 10.21 -8.56 0.29
N TYR A 381 9.98 -7.30 -0.07
CA TYR A 381 8.67 -6.65 0.05
C TYR A 381 7.59 -7.51 -0.60
N GLY A 382 6.47 -7.73 0.08
CA GLY A 382 5.37 -8.58 -0.40
C GLY A 382 5.60 -10.08 -0.30
N ASN A 383 6.72 -10.56 0.26
CA ASN A 383 7.03 -11.99 0.33
C ASN A 383 6.00 -12.80 1.15
N ARG A 384 5.30 -12.16 2.10
CA ARG A 384 4.23 -12.76 2.91
C ARG A 384 2.82 -12.58 2.33
N ASP A 385 2.64 -11.78 1.27
CA ASP A 385 1.31 -11.44 0.71
C ASP A 385 0.52 -12.66 0.29
N GLN A 386 1.22 -13.65 -0.27
CA GLN A 386 0.68 -14.94 -0.65
C GLN A 386 -0.09 -15.66 0.47
N PHE A 387 0.27 -15.44 1.75
CA PHE A 387 -0.44 -16.08 2.87
C PHE A 387 -1.76 -15.40 3.18
N PHE A 388 -1.76 -14.07 3.19
CA PHE A 388 -2.98 -13.30 3.43
C PHE A 388 -3.97 -13.56 2.30
N ASN A 389 -3.49 -13.52 1.05
CA ASN A 389 -4.29 -13.79 -0.13
C ASN A 389 -4.87 -15.21 -0.18
N ALA A 390 -4.25 -16.19 0.47
CA ALA A 390 -4.76 -17.56 0.51
C ALA A 390 -6.08 -17.71 1.28
N ASN A 391 -6.36 -16.79 2.22
CA ASN A 391 -7.59 -16.80 3.02
C ASN A 391 -8.71 -15.95 2.39
N LEU A 392 -8.38 -15.11 1.40
CA LEU A 392 -9.33 -14.19 0.78
C LEU A 392 -10.22 -14.84 -0.27
N ASN A 393 -11.38 -14.22 -0.49
CA ASN A 393 -12.33 -14.68 -1.48
C ASN A 393 -11.85 -14.36 -2.90
N ALA A 394 -11.45 -15.39 -3.66
CA ALA A 394 -10.99 -15.26 -5.05
C ALA A 394 -12.03 -14.66 -6.02
N ASP A 395 -13.33 -14.66 -5.67
CA ASP A 395 -14.36 -14.00 -6.47
C ASP A 395 -14.37 -12.46 -6.29
N LYS A 396 -13.72 -11.94 -5.25
CA LYS A 396 -13.53 -10.50 -5.03
C LYS A 396 -12.20 -10.07 -5.64
N SER A 397 -12.22 -9.70 -6.91
CA SER A 397 -11.00 -9.26 -7.61
C SER A 397 -10.30 -8.08 -6.93
N TYR A 398 -11.05 -7.26 -6.19
CA TYR A 398 -10.61 -6.08 -5.45
C TYR A 398 -10.15 -6.35 -4.02
N SER A 399 -10.27 -7.58 -3.50
CA SER A 399 -9.83 -7.94 -2.15
C SER A 399 -8.56 -8.77 -2.24
N TYR A 400 -7.41 -8.09 -2.21
CA TYR A 400 -6.09 -8.72 -2.18
C TYR A 400 -5.07 -7.84 -1.47
N LEU A 401 -4.07 -8.49 -0.89
CA LEU A 401 -2.88 -7.87 -0.36
C LEU A 401 -1.79 -7.83 -1.43
N LYS A 402 -1.25 -6.64 -1.68
CA LYS A 402 -0.06 -6.40 -2.50
C LYS A 402 0.73 -5.27 -1.87
N THR A 403 1.92 -5.58 -1.38
CA THR A 403 2.74 -4.64 -0.62
C THR A 403 4.10 -4.39 -1.26
N ASN A 404 4.30 -4.86 -2.49
CA ASN A 404 5.43 -4.53 -3.34
C ASN A 404 4.98 -3.72 -4.56
N ASN A 405 5.63 -2.59 -4.82
CA ASN A 405 5.42 -1.80 -6.03
C ASN A 405 6.12 -2.45 -7.24
N GLN A 406 7.29 -3.06 -7.02
CA GLN A 406 8.10 -3.67 -8.06
C GLN A 406 8.37 -5.15 -7.76
N VAL A 407 8.70 -5.92 -8.79
CA VAL A 407 9.23 -7.30 -8.63
C VAL A 407 10.74 -7.31 -8.85
N LEU A 408 11.21 -6.57 -9.85
CA LEU A 408 12.61 -6.48 -10.23
C LEU A 408 13.40 -5.59 -9.26
N SER A 409 14.65 -5.96 -8.99
CA SER A 409 15.58 -5.15 -8.20
C SER A 409 15.88 -3.80 -8.87
N LEU A 410 16.42 -2.82 -8.14
CA LEU A 410 16.83 -1.55 -8.74
C LEU A 410 17.85 -1.76 -9.87
N THR A 411 18.81 -2.66 -9.68
CA THR A 411 19.81 -3.03 -10.70
C THR A 411 19.12 -3.54 -11.97
N ASP A 412 18.12 -4.40 -11.83
CA ASP A 412 17.36 -4.95 -12.95
C ASP A 412 16.52 -3.86 -13.64
N GLN A 413 15.84 -3.00 -12.89
CA GLN A 413 15.07 -1.87 -13.43
C GLN A 413 15.97 -0.94 -14.27
N LEU A 414 17.16 -0.60 -13.77
CA LEU A 414 18.17 0.19 -14.50
C LEU A 414 18.69 -0.57 -15.73
N GLY A 415 18.93 -1.88 -15.58
CA GLY A 415 19.39 -2.78 -16.64
C GLY A 415 18.44 -2.89 -17.83
N ILE A 416 17.12 -2.81 -17.59
CA ILE A 416 16.10 -2.86 -18.66
C ILE A 416 15.75 -1.48 -19.24
N GLY A 417 16.22 -0.39 -18.65
CA GLY A 417 16.20 0.95 -19.26
C GLY A 417 15.64 2.08 -18.42
N MET A 418 15.26 1.85 -17.15
CA MET A 418 14.80 2.91 -16.25
C MET A 418 15.92 3.90 -15.92
N ARG A 419 15.61 5.21 -15.89
CA ARG A 419 16.61 6.27 -15.64
C ARG A 419 16.14 7.33 -14.64
N TRP A 420 14.93 7.18 -14.15
CA TRP A 420 14.39 7.93 -13.03
C TRP A 420 13.81 6.93 -12.03
N ILE A 421 14.31 6.96 -10.81
CA ILE A 421 13.86 6.09 -9.73
C ILE A 421 13.40 6.93 -8.54
N GLU A 422 12.38 6.45 -7.86
CA GLU A 422 11.81 7.04 -6.65
C GLU A 422 12.17 6.16 -5.44
N ILE A 423 12.58 6.81 -4.36
CA ILE A 423 13.06 6.16 -3.15
C ILE A 423 12.39 6.80 -1.95
N ASP A 424 11.36 6.14 -1.45
CA ASP A 424 10.63 6.51 -0.25
C ASP A 424 11.54 6.30 0.95
N THR A 425 11.90 7.36 1.67
CA THR A 425 12.94 7.32 2.71
C THR A 425 12.39 7.78 4.04
N HIS A 426 12.55 6.93 5.04
CA HIS A 426 12.07 7.14 6.41
C HIS A 426 13.15 6.80 7.42
N TYR A 427 13.09 7.43 8.60
CA TYR A 427 14.00 7.20 9.71
C TYR A 427 13.29 6.50 10.86
N PHE A 428 13.66 5.25 11.11
CA PHE A 428 13.19 4.45 12.24
C PHE A 428 14.25 3.41 12.61
N VAL A 429 14.15 2.83 13.82
CA VAL A 429 15.13 1.89 14.38
C VAL A 429 16.60 2.32 14.20
N ASP A 430 16.84 3.62 14.41
CA ASP A 430 18.14 4.29 14.35
C ASP A 430 18.86 4.30 12.97
N ASP A 431 18.16 4.02 11.87
CA ASP A 431 18.71 4.11 10.51
C ASP A 431 17.68 4.68 9.51
N PHE A 432 18.15 5.02 8.30
CA PHE A 432 17.30 5.34 7.16
C PHE A 432 16.91 4.05 6.43
N HIS A 433 15.61 3.83 6.31
CA HIS A 433 15.02 2.70 5.61
C HIS A 433 14.18 3.19 4.43
N THR A 434 14.09 2.30 3.44
CA THR A 434 13.21 2.48 2.30
C THR A 434 11.90 1.74 2.54
N GLY A 435 10.76 2.38 2.38
CA GLY A 435 9.47 1.71 2.56
C GLY A 435 8.28 2.63 2.31
N HIS A 436 7.11 2.05 2.05
CA HIS A 436 5.88 2.81 1.84
C HIS A 436 5.21 3.04 3.19
N CYS A 437 5.40 4.23 3.74
CA CYS A 437 4.79 4.62 5.01
C CYS A 437 3.81 5.78 4.84
N GLY A 438 2.84 5.86 5.72
CA GLY A 438 1.92 6.99 5.77
C GLY A 438 0.82 6.82 6.80
N ASN A 439 0.15 7.93 7.14
CA ASN A 439 -0.88 7.96 8.17
C ASN A 439 -2.22 7.29 7.79
N LEU A 440 -2.27 6.51 6.70
CA LEU A 440 -3.46 5.86 6.14
C LEU A 440 -4.65 6.83 5.98
N GLY A 441 -4.38 8.11 5.72
CA GLY A 441 -5.38 9.16 5.46
C GLY A 441 -6.35 9.46 6.61
N SER A 442 -6.16 8.90 7.81
CA SER A 442 -7.20 8.89 8.86
C SER A 442 -6.85 9.74 10.07
N SER A 443 -7.54 10.87 10.21
CA SER A 443 -7.44 11.75 11.39
C SER A 443 -7.76 11.04 12.72
N SER A 444 -8.64 10.03 12.69
CA SER A 444 -8.96 9.22 13.87
C SER A 444 -7.79 8.33 14.28
N VAL A 445 -7.06 7.78 13.30
CA VAL A 445 -5.84 6.99 13.52
C VAL A 445 -4.75 7.88 14.11
N THR A 446 -4.52 9.07 13.55
CA THR A 446 -3.58 10.06 14.11
C THR A 446 -3.96 10.42 15.55
N THR A 447 -5.22 10.74 15.82
CA THR A 447 -5.68 11.12 17.18
C THR A 447 -5.50 9.98 18.19
N PHE A 448 -5.72 8.73 17.78
CA PHE A 448 -5.50 7.56 18.62
C PHE A 448 -4.02 7.41 18.96
N PHE A 449 -3.14 7.53 17.97
CA PHE A 449 -1.70 7.41 18.17
C PHE A 449 -1.09 8.59 18.92
N ASP A 450 -1.56 9.82 18.73
CA ASP A 450 -1.15 10.97 19.56
C ASP A 450 -1.43 10.72 21.05
N ALA A 451 -2.59 10.14 21.36
CA ALA A 451 -2.94 9.76 22.72
C ALA A 451 -2.04 8.64 23.25
N PHE A 452 -1.66 7.70 22.39
CA PHE A 452 -0.72 6.62 22.71
C PHE A 452 0.70 7.13 22.96
N ASP A 453 1.22 8.00 22.10
CA ASP A 453 2.56 8.57 22.18
C ASP A 453 2.72 9.45 23.41
N SER A 454 1.70 10.25 23.75
CA SER A 454 1.68 11.02 25.00
C SER A 454 1.90 10.13 26.23
N GLN A 455 1.41 8.88 26.21
CA GLN A 455 1.57 7.94 27.32
C GLN A 455 2.94 7.27 27.30
N LEU A 456 3.46 6.93 26.11
CA LEU A 456 4.78 6.32 25.99
C LEU A 456 5.91 7.30 26.36
N SER A 457 5.71 8.61 26.15
CA SER A 457 6.72 9.66 26.36
C SER A 457 7.30 9.72 27.79
N LYS A 458 6.64 9.08 28.76
CA LYS A 458 7.15 8.96 30.14
C LYS A 458 8.36 8.03 30.27
N TYR A 459 8.55 7.10 29.32
CA TYR A 459 9.65 6.14 29.35
C TYR A 459 10.89 6.66 28.62
N GLY A 460 10.72 7.65 27.73
CA GLY A 460 11.78 8.11 26.86
C GLY A 460 11.32 9.06 25.77
N THR A 461 12.23 9.37 24.86
CA THR A 461 11.93 10.17 23.67
C THR A 461 11.20 9.28 22.66
N ILE A 462 10.07 9.76 22.14
CA ILE A 462 9.32 9.04 21.10
C ILE A 462 9.99 9.27 19.76
N LEU A 463 10.47 8.19 19.15
CA LEU A 463 11.07 8.21 17.81
C LEU A 463 10.04 7.89 16.73
N TRP A 464 8.91 7.31 17.12
CA TRP A 464 7.85 6.90 16.23
C TRP A 464 6.75 7.95 16.04
N GLY A 465 5.98 7.84 14.96
CA GLY A 465 4.76 8.61 14.74
C GLY A 465 3.87 7.93 13.69
N PRO A 466 2.59 8.32 13.57
CA PRO A 466 1.64 7.70 12.64
C PRO A 466 2.08 7.81 11.17
N GLU A 467 2.98 8.72 10.82
CA GLU A 467 3.61 8.80 9.50
C GLU A 467 4.47 7.58 9.14
N LEU A 468 4.89 6.77 10.12
CA LEU A 468 5.65 5.54 9.91
C LEU A 468 4.77 4.30 9.79
N LEU A 469 3.44 4.43 9.94
CA LEU A 469 2.52 3.31 9.73
C LEU A 469 2.72 2.76 8.32
N GLY A 470 2.93 1.44 8.24
CA GLY A 470 3.24 0.76 7.00
C GLY A 470 4.68 0.23 6.94
N CYS A 471 5.63 0.97 7.52
CA CYS A 471 7.04 0.56 7.60
C CYS A 471 7.45 0.15 9.02
N PHE A 472 6.90 0.85 10.02
CA PHE A 472 7.11 0.50 11.40
C PHE A 472 5.82 0.69 12.20
N PRO A 473 5.20 -0.37 12.74
CA PRO A 473 5.46 -1.77 12.38
C PRO A 473 5.21 -2.02 10.89
N SER A 474 6.02 -2.90 10.29
CA SER A 474 5.96 -3.15 8.85
C SER A 474 4.71 -3.94 8.45
N VAL A 475 3.91 -3.36 7.55
CA VAL A 475 2.83 -4.07 6.84
C VAL A 475 3.28 -4.48 5.44
N SER A 476 4.57 -4.33 5.13
CA SER A 476 5.13 -4.49 3.78
C SER A 476 5.42 -5.96 3.40
N GLY A 477 4.80 -6.91 4.10
CA GLY A 477 5.02 -8.34 3.89
C GLY A 477 6.41 -8.84 4.33
N ILE A 478 7.15 -8.03 5.10
CA ILE A 478 8.45 -8.34 5.72
C ILE A 478 8.51 -7.76 7.14
N LYS A 479 9.49 -8.20 7.95
CA LYS A 479 9.78 -7.58 9.26
C LYS A 479 10.35 -6.18 9.05
N THR A 480 10.13 -5.31 10.03
CA THR A 480 10.75 -3.97 10.11
C THR A 480 12.27 -4.04 9.92
N THR A 481 12.94 -5.02 10.55
CA THR A 481 14.41 -5.16 10.45
C THR A 481 14.90 -5.76 9.13
N ASP A 482 13.99 -6.32 8.32
CA ASP A 482 14.29 -6.86 6.99
C ASP A 482 14.09 -5.80 5.90
N GLU A 483 13.48 -4.64 6.22
CA GLU A 483 13.34 -3.52 5.29
C GLU A 483 14.71 -2.99 4.87
N VAL A 484 14.87 -2.75 3.57
CA VAL A 484 16.14 -2.34 3.00
C VAL A 484 16.50 -0.95 3.49
N THR A 485 17.75 -0.78 3.93
CA THR A 485 18.23 0.56 4.30
C THR A 485 18.35 1.45 3.07
N THR A 486 18.05 2.73 3.19
CA THR A 486 18.21 3.71 2.10
C THR A 486 19.65 3.70 1.58
N ARG A 487 20.64 3.53 2.47
CA ARG A 487 22.04 3.36 2.08
C ARG A 487 22.24 2.18 1.13
N SER A 488 21.59 1.04 1.39
CA SER A 488 21.70 -0.14 0.54
C SER A 488 21.05 0.10 -0.84
N SER A 489 19.88 0.75 -0.88
CA SER A 489 19.24 1.15 -2.14
C SER A 489 20.15 2.09 -2.95
N MET A 490 20.79 3.07 -2.31
CA MET A 490 21.71 4.01 -2.97
C MET A 490 23.00 3.32 -3.43
N GLN A 491 23.53 2.40 -2.62
CA GLN A 491 24.71 1.62 -2.98
C GLN A 491 24.43 0.73 -4.19
N GLU A 492 23.25 0.14 -4.31
CA GLU A 492 22.87 -0.66 -5.48
C GLU A 492 22.90 0.17 -6.77
N VAL A 493 22.37 1.40 -6.73
CA VAL A 493 22.44 2.36 -7.85
C VAL A 493 23.90 2.72 -8.18
N LYS A 494 24.70 2.97 -7.14
CA LYS A 494 26.12 3.31 -7.27
C LYS A 494 26.93 2.17 -7.90
N ASP A 495 26.70 0.94 -7.47
CA ASP A 495 27.37 -0.25 -8.00
C ASP A 495 27.02 -0.45 -9.48
N TRP A 496 25.75 -0.27 -9.85
CA TRP A 496 25.33 -0.30 -11.25
C TRP A 496 26.01 0.80 -12.09
N LEU A 497 26.13 2.03 -11.55
CA LEU A 497 26.82 3.14 -12.23
C LEU A 497 28.33 2.88 -12.41
N ASP A 498 28.97 2.18 -11.47
CA ASP A 498 30.39 1.81 -11.59
C ASP A 498 30.61 0.80 -12.73
N GLU A 499 29.66 -0.10 -12.94
CA GLU A 499 29.66 -1.03 -14.07
C GLU A 499 29.23 -0.36 -15.40
N ASN A 500 28.48 0.74 -15.30
CA ASN A 500 27.93 1.47 -16.44
C ASN A 500 28.39 2.94 -16.44
N PRO A 501 29.70 3.20 -16.61
CA PRO A 501 30.28 4.52 -16.34
C PRO A 501 29.88 5.59 -17.34
N THR A 502 29.05 5.31 -18.36
CA THR A 502 28.52 6.32 -19.30
C THR A 502 27.05 6.66 -19.06
N GLU A 503 26.43 6.03 -18.07
CA GLU A 503 25.01 6.18 -17.79
C GLU A 503 24.73 7.28 -16.76
N PHE A 504 23.48 7.71 -16.67
CA PHE A 504 23.03 8.76 -15.76
C PHE A 504 21.71 8.35 -15.11
N VAL A 505 21.55 8.59 -13.82
CA VAL A 505 20.32 8.26 -13.10
C VAL A 505 19.80 9.50 -12.37
N VAL A 506 18.50 9.74 -12.48
CA VAL A 506 17.79 10.66 -11.59
C VAL A 506 17.23 9.85 -10.43
N VAL A 507 17.54 10.28 -9.20
CA VAL A 507 16.98 9.71 -7.99
C VAL A 507 16.11 10.77 -7.34
N TYR A 508 14.81 10.49 -7.27
CA TYR A 508 13.86 11.25 -6.49
C TYR A 508 13.74 10.62 -5.10
N MET A 509 14.07 11.38 -4.07
CA MET A 509 13.91 11.03 -2.67
C MET A 509 12.54 11.54 -2.20
N ASP A 510 11.60 10.63 -1.98
CA ASP A 510 10.35 10.97 -1.32
C ASP A 510 10.55 10.79 0.18
N THR A 511 10.81 11.88 0.91
CA THR A 511 11.13 11.80 2.32
C THR A 511 9.87 11.84 3.18
N GLY A 512 9.86 10.98 4.20
CA GLY A 512 8.83 11.00 5.24
C GLY A 512 8.91 12.21 6.15
N SER A 513 7.76 12.63 6.68
CA SER A 513 7.70 13.75 7.63
C SER A 513 8.42 13.48 8.96
N ASP A 514 8.71 12.21 9.27
CA ASP A 514 9.50 11.78 10.42
C ASP A 514 10.94 12.32 10.37
N ILE A 515 11.54 12.44 9.17
CA ILE A 515 12.90 12.98 8.99
C ILE A 515 12.96 14.43 9.43
N SER A 516 11.92 15.22 9.11
CA SER A 516 11.78 16.60 9.58
C SER A 516 11.57 16.66 11.09
N ARG A 517 10.64 15.83 11.60
CA ARG A 517 10.27 15.77 13.02
C ARG A 517 11.48 15.41 13.90
N LEU A 518 12.36 14.55 13.42
CA LEU A 518 13.54 14.05 14.12
C LEU A 518 14.83 14.82 13.81
N ASP A 519 14.77 15.87 12.97
CA ASP A 519 15.92 16.69 12.56
C ASP A 519 17.05 15.88 11.89
N LYS A 520 16.68 15.03 10.92
CA LYS A 520 17.57 14.03 10.31
C LYS A 520 18.12 14.38 8.92
N TYR A 521 17.84 15.58 8.42
CA TYR A 521 18.29 16.01 7.08
C TYR A 521 19.81 16.01 6.89
N ASP A 522 20.58 16.48 7.88
CA ASP A 522 22.04 16.50 7.78
C ASP A 522 22.65 15.10 7.73
N GLU A 523 22.05 14.14 8.44
CA GLU A 523 22.46 12.74 8.43
C GLU A 523 22.15 12.09 7.08
N LEU A 524 20.97 12.35 6.51
CA LEU A 524 20.59 11.85 5.18
C LEU A 524 21.48 12.44 4.07
N ASN A 525 21.77 13.74 4.14
CA ASN A 525 22.70 14.41 3.22
C ASN A 525 24.11 13.82 3.27
N THR A 526 24.56 13.48 4.47
CA THR A 526 25.85 12.81 4.68
C THR A 526 25.83 11.43 4.03
N LEU A 527 24.77 10.63 4.23
CA LEU A 527 24.61 9.32 3.61
C LEU A 527 24.68 9.41 2.08
N LEU A 528 23.95 10.33 1.45
CA LEU A 528 23.93 10.50 0.00
C LEU A 528 25.31 10.91 -0.54
N THR A 529 25.99 11.83 0.16
CA THR A 529 27.34 12.28 -0.19
C THR A 529 28.37 11.16 -0.03
N ASP A 530 28.25 10.33 1.01
CA ASP A 530 29.15 9.19 1.23
C ASP A 530 29.05 8.15 0.11
N VAL A 531 27.84 7.91 -0.41
CA VAL A 531 27.61 6.89 -1.45
C VAL A 531 28.04 7.38 -2.83
N PHE A 532 27.55 8.56 -3.25
CA PHE A 532 27.75 9.03 -4.62
C PHE A 532 28.93 9.99 -4.78
N GLY A 533 29.31 10.73 -3.74
CA GLY A 533 30.40 11.71 -3.77
C GLY A 533 30.30 12.69 -4.94
N ASP A 534 31.39 12.80 -5.70
CA ASP A 534 31.50 13.72 -6.85
C ASP A 534 30.62 13.35 -8.06
N LEU A 535 29.91 12.21 -8.02
CA LEU A 535 28.96 11.84 -9.07
C LEU A 535 27.67 12.67 -9.03
N ILE A 536 27.36 13.32 -7.91
CA ILE A 536 26.15 14.13 -7.74
C ILE A 536 26.27 15.42 -8.54
N VAL A 537 25.25 15.76 -9.33
CA VAL A 537 25.12 17.08 -9.94
C VAL A 537 25.02 18.15 -8.83
N PRO A 538 25.97 19.09 -8.72
CA PRO A 538 25.96 20.05 -7.62
C PRO A 538 24.75 20.98 -7.68
N GLN A 539 24.15 21.30 -6.53
CA GLN A 539 23.04 22.26 -6.46
C GLN A 539 23.37 23.63 -7.07
N SER A 540 24.64 24.05 -7.07
CA SER A 540 25.06 25.30 -7.71
C SER A 540 24.86 25.29 -9.22
N VAL A 541 25.02 24.13 -9.87
CA VAL A 541 24.73 23.94 -11.30
C VAL A 541 23.23 24.07 -11.55
N LEU A 542 22.41 23.40 -10.73
CA LEU A 542 20.95 23.44 -10.85
C LEU A 542 20.39 24.84 -10.58
N LYS A 543 20.88 25.54 -9.55
CA LYS A 543 20.52 26.94 -9.26
C LYS A 543 20.92 27.89 -10.39
N SER A 544 22.01 27.62 -11.11
CA SER A 544 22.38 28.38 -12.30
C SER A 544 21.39 28.16 -13.44
N LEU A 545 20.96 26.91 -13.69
CA LEU A 545 19.94 26.60 -14.70
C LEU A 545 18.59 27.25 -14.36
N ALA A 546 18.18 27.17 -13.09
CA ALA A 546 16.96 27.80 -12.61
C ALA A 546 16.98 29.33 -12.81
N SER A 547 18.14 29.98 -12.61
CA SER A 547 18.28 31.43 -12.82
C SER A 547 18.10 31.88 -14.28
N ASP A 548 18.30 30.96 -15.24
CA ASP A 548 18.08 31.17 -16.67
C ASP A 548 16.78 30.48 -17.15
N SER A 549 15.83 30.28 -16.22
CA SER A 549 14.52 29.67 -16.45
C SER A 549 14.61 28.33 -17.19
N TRP A 550 15.64 27.54 -16.90
CA TRP A 550 15.88 26.23 -17.49
C TRP A 550 15.93 26.24 -19.03
N THR A 551 16.29 27.38 -19.64
CA THR A 551 16.32 27.51 -21.11
C THR A 551 17.50 26.78 -21.76
N GLY A 552 18.54 26.44 -20.98
CA GLY A 552 19.69 25.61 -21.36
C GLY A 552 19.81 24.33 -20.51
N GLY A 553 20.93 23.62 -20.64
CA GLY A 553 21.19 22.38 -19.90
C GLY A 553 20.80 21.10 -20.65
N SER A 554 21.63 20.08 -20.55
CA SER A 554 21.34 18.71 -20.99
C SER A 554 21.98 17.68 -20.06
N VAL A 555 21.48 16.44 -20.10
CA VAL A 555 22.10 15.34 -19.34
C VAL A 555 23.51 15.05 -19.86
N ASN A 556 23.74 15.20 -21.16
CA ASN A 556 25.08 15.04 -21.74
C ASN A 556 26.09 16.04 -21.16
N GLU A 557 25.69 17.30 -20.93
CA GLU A 557 26.57 18.29 -20.29
C GLU A 557 26.93 17.87 -18.85
N PHE A 558 26.01 17.21 -18.13
CA PHE A 558 26.32 16.63 -16.81
C PHE A 558 27.30 15.47 -16.91
N LEU A 559 27.09 14.55 -17.86
CA LEU A 559 27.98 13.42 -18.12
C LEU A 559 29.40 13.87 -18.48
N GLU A 560 29.51 14.89 -19.35
CA GLU A 560 30.78 15.50 -19.78
C GLU A 560 31.50 16.21 -18.61
N ALA A 561 30.75 16.77 -17.66
CA ALA A 561 31.28 17.35 -16.43
C ALA A 561 31.70 16.30 -15.38
N GLY A 562 31.43 15.01 -15.62
CA GLY A 562 31.76 13.91 -14.72
C GLY A 562 30.66 13.51 -13.75
N TYR A 563 29.51 14.20 -13.78
CA TYR A 563 28.36 13.84 -12.97
C TYR A 563 27.63 12.63 -13.56
N ARG A 564 26.91 11.91 -12.71
CA ARG A 564 26.16 10.68 -13.04
C ARG A 564 24.82 10.58 -12.33
N VAL A 565 24.62 11.36 -11.26
CA VAL A 565 23.41 11.30 -10.43
C VAL A 565 22.81 12.69 -10.27
N LEU A 566 21.54 12.84 -10.64
CA LEU A 566 20.73 14.00 -10.22
C LEU A 566 19.89 13.58 -9.02
N LEU A 567 20.13 14.21 -7.86
CA LEU A 567 19.33 14.01 -6.65
C LEU A 567 18.24 15.09 -6.59
N LEU A 568 17.00 14.65 -6.49
CA LEU A 568 15.83 15.49 -6.23
C LEU A 568 15.15 15.04 -4.94
N ALA A 569 14.48 15.95 -4.24
CA ALA A 569 13.71 15.62 -3.05
C ALA A 569 12.43 16.45 -2.95
N ASN A 570 11.43 15.96 -2.25
CA ASN A 570 10.24 16.73 -1.84
C ASN A 570 10.57 17.79 -0.76
N ASP A 571 11.79 17.78 -0.21
CA ASP A 571 12.28 18.66 0.85
C ASP A 571 13.68 19.28 0.58
N ASP A 572 14.35 19.77 1.64
CA ASP A 572 15.66 20.44 1.61
C ASP A 572 16.88 19.49 1.55
N THR A 573 16.69 18.16 1.51
CA THR A 573 17.77 17.16 1.41
C THR A 573 18.51 17.26 0.07
N ALA A 574 17.79 17.51 -1.01
CA ALA A 574 18.38 17.63 -2.34
C ALA A 574 17.90 18.91 -3.04
N TYR A 575 18.05 18.97 -4.36
CA TYR A 575 17.37 20.03 -5.09
C TYR A 575 15.87 19.75 -5.10
N SER A 576 15.04 20.73 -4.74
CA SER A 576 13.60 20.51 -4.64
C SER A 576 13.01 20.04 -5.97
N LEU A 577 12.26 18.94 -5.93
CA LEU A 577 11.48 18.44 -7.06
C LEU A 577 10.48 19.52 -7.53
N TYR A 578 9.87 20.25 -6.59
CA TYR A 578 8.90 21.30 -6.87
C TYR A 578 9.50 22.54 -7.55
N ASP A 579 10.83 22.71 -7.50
CA ASP A 579 11.53 23.79 -8.21
C ASP A 579 12.20 23.32 -9.51
N PHE A 580 12.30 22.01 -9.71
CA PHE A 580 12.98 21.43 -10.87
C PHE A 580 12.21 21.75 -12.15
N CYS A 581 12.90 22.27 -13.16
CA CYS A 581 12.27 22.64 -14.44
C CYS A 581 11.10 23.64 -14.37
N GLY A 582 11.06 24.48 -13.31
CA GLY A 582 10.02 25.49 -13.10
C GLY A 582 8.84 25.01 -12.27
N GLY A 583 8.75 23.70 -11.99
CA GLY A 583 7.66 23.08 -11.26
C GLY A 583 7.64 21.57 -11.48
N HIS A 584 6.92 20.84 -10.64
CA HIS A 584 6.59 19.44 -10.87
C HIS A 584 5.07 19.26 -10.75
N GLU A 585 4.46 18.69 -11.77
CA GLU A 585 3.01 18.47 -11.84
C GLU A 585 2.70 17.00 -12.09
N VAL A 586 1.61 16.52 -11.48
CA VAL A 586 1.12 15.15 -11.64
C VAL A 586 -0.13 15.16 -12.51
N LEU A 587 -0.07 14.48 -13.65
CA LEU A 587 -1.25 14.20 -14.48
C LEU A 587 -1.84 12.84 -14.08
N SER A 588 -3.08 12.85 -13.59
CA SER A 588 -3.79 11.62 -13.21
C SER A 588 -3.91 10.64 -14.38
N THR A 589 -3.86 9.35 -14.07
CA THR A 589 -4.04 8.25 -15.03
C THR A 589 -5.46 8.20 -15.62
N ASP A 590 -6.44 8.85 -14.99
CA ASP A 590 -7.80 9.02 -15.54
C ASP A 590 -7.80 9.72 -16.91
N TYR A 591 -6.77 10.52 -17.18
CA TYR A 591 -6.61 11.23 -18.45
C TYR A 591 -5.81 10.46 -19.50
N ILE A 592 -5.46 9.18 -19.28
CA ILE A 592 -4.58 8.44 -20.19
C ILE A 592 -5.11 8.33 -21.63
N ASP A 593 -6.43 8.30 -21.80
CA ASP A 593 -7.07 8.27 -23.11
C ASP A 593 -7.49 9.65 -23.63
N THR A 594 -7.25 10.72 -22.87
CA THR A 594 -7.63 12.08 -23.24
C THR A 594 -6.70 12.63 -24.32
N LEU A 595 -7.30 13.28 -25.32
CA LEU A 595 -6.56 14.01 -26.35
C LEU A 595 -6.38 15.47 -25.92
N PRO A 596 -5.19 16.05 -26.12
CA PRO A 596 -4.93 17.45 -25.77
C PRO A 596 -5.78 18.41 -26.61
N GLY A 597 -6.19 19.52 -25.99
CA GLY A 597 -6.89 20.60 -26.67
C GLY A 597 -6.02 21.35 -27.69
N ARG A 598 -6.56 22.40 -28.33
CA ARG A 598 -5.79 23.25 -29.27
C ARG A 598 -4.62 23.99 -28.62
N SER A 599 -4.72 24.25 -27.31
CA SER A 599 -3.65 24.83 -26.49
C SER A 599 -2.61 23.79 -26.06
N ARG A 600 -2.75 22.52 -26.47
CA ARG A 600 -1.96 21.38 -25.98
C ARG A 600 -2.14 21.12 -24.49
N GLU A 601 -3.34 21.32 -23.97
CA GLU A 601 -3.63 21.09 -22.54
C GLU A 601 -4.42 19.80 -22.33
N ILE A 602 -4.10 19.09 -21.26
CA ILE A 602 -4.89 18.00 -20.66
C ILE A 602 -5.07 18.36 -19.18
N ASP A 603 -6.32 18.39 -18.71
CA ASP A 603 -6.65 18.85 -17.35
C ASP A 603 -6.04 20.21 -16.94
N GLY A 604 -5.96 21.13 -17.91
CA GLY A 604 -5.35 22.45 -17.69
C GLY A 604 -3.82 22.46 -17.65
N LEU A 605 -3.17 21.30 -17.75
CA LEU A 605 -1.71 21.16 -17.86
C LEU A 605 -1.30 21.14 -19.34
N GLU A 606 -0.52 22.12 -19.78
CA GLU A 606 0.20 22.07 -21.05
C GLU A 606 1.12 20.84 -21.11
N ILE A 607 0.91 20.00 -22.12
CA ILE A 607 1.84 18.94 -22.51
C ILE A 607 2.92 19.53 -23.44
N TYR A 608 4.14 19.00 -23.36
CA TYR A 608 5.28 19.47 -24.17
C TYR A 608 5.60 20.96 -23.95
N GLY A 609 5.68 21.37 -22.68
CA GLY A 609 6.05 22.72 -22.24
C GLY A 609 7.38 22.76 -21.49
N ASN A 610 7.71 23.92 -20.89
CA ASN A 610 8.93 24.13 -20.09
C ASN A 610 8.67 24.85 -18.76
N ASP A 611 7.41 24.95 -18.36
CA ASP A 611 7.02 25.63 -17.12
C ASP A 611 7.06 24.68 -15.92
N TYR A 612 7.03 23.37 -16.16
CA TYR A 612 7.14 22.31 -15.17
C TYR A 612 7.53 20.98 -15.82
N PHE A 613 7.95 20.03 -15.00
CA PHE A 613 8.17 18.63 -15.32
C PHE A 613 6.88 17.83 -15.06
N LEU A 614 6.43 17.04 -16.04
CA LEU A 614 5.15 16.33 -15.95
C LEU A 614 5.35 14.83 -15.66
N ARG A 615 4.72 14.35 -14.59
CA ARG A 615 4.75 12.95 -14.16
C ARG A 615 3.34 12.35 -14.14
N SER A 616 3.22 11.05 -14.39
CA SER A 616 2.02 10.27 -14.06
C SER A 616 2.45 8.96 -13.43
N TYR A 617 1.75 8.53 -12.39
CA TYR A 617 1.96 7.25 -11.71
C TYR A 617 0.62 6.75 -11.19
N GLN A 618 0.59 5.46 -10.87
CA GLN A 618 -0.53 4.83 -10.18
C GLN A 618 0.01 3.71 -9.31
N ALA A 619 -0.19 3.81 -8.00
CA ALA A 619 0.17 2.73 -7.09
C ALA A 619 -0.69 1.50 -7.37
N GLU A 620 -0.05 0.33 -7.44
CA GLU A 620 -0.74 -0.97 -7.47
C GLU A 620 -0.83 -1.62 -6.07
N LEU A 621 -0.33 -0.93 -5.03
CA LEU A 621 -0.43 -1.36 -3.64
C LEU A 621 -1.89 -1.50 -3.23
N ARG A 622 -2.15 -2.52 -2.40
CA ARG A 622 -3.50 -2.75 -1.86
C ARG A 622 -3.44 -3.53 -0.58
N TYR A 623 -4.31 -3.17 0.36
CA TYR A 623 -4.41 -3.81 1.68
C TYR A 623 -5.77 -4.50 1.83
N ILE A 624 -5.95 -5.63 1.16
CA ILE A 624 -7.22 -6.38 1.09
C ILE A 624 -8.29 -5.51 0.41
N SER A 625 -9.34 -5.09 1.12
CA SER A 625 -10.42 -4.25 0.59
C SER A 625 -10.10 -2.75 0.75
N LEU A 626 -8.91 -2.40 1.22
CA LEU A 626 -8.44 -1.02 1.34
C LEU A 626 -7.52 -0.65 0.17
N SER A 627 -7.65 0.58 -0.34
CA SER A 627 -6.64 1.20 -1.20
C SER A 627 -5.31 1.38 -0.48
N ASP A 628 -4.29 1.79 -1.22
CA ASP A 628 -2.99 2.24 -0.71
C ASP A 628 -3.10 3.41 0.28
N GLU A 629 -4.11 4.27 0.12
CA GLU A 629 -4.47 5.33 1.07
C GLU A 629 -5.25 4.84 2.31
N GLY A 630 -5.57 3.55 2.42
CA GLY A 630 -6.31 3.00 3.55
C GLY A 630 -7.82 3.21 3.51
N VAL A 631 -8.41 3.44 2.34
CA VAL A 631 -9.85 3.67 2.14
C VAL A 631 -10.53 2.40 1.63
N LEU A 632 -11.65 1.98 2.24
CA LEU A 632 -12.47 0.87 1.74
C LEU A 632 -13.00 1.19 0.33
N THR A 633 -12.62 0.38 -0.65
CA THR A 633 -13.06 0.56 -2.04
C THR A 633 -13.09 -0.75 -2.81
N GLU A 634 -14.08 -0.89 -3.69
CA GLU A 634 -14.16 -1.97 -4.70
C GLU A 634 -13.55 -1.53 -6.05
N ASP A 635 -13.34 -0.23 -6.21
CA ASP A 635 -12.88 0.35 -7.46
C ASP A 635 -11.36 0.19 -7.63
N PHE A 636 -10.97 0.19 -8.90
CA PHE A 636 -9.59 0.20 -9.34
C PHE A 636 -9.31 1.48 -10.08
N GLU A 637 -8.19 2.10 -9.74
CA GLU A 637 -7.65 3.20 -10.53
C GLU A 637 -7.07 2.68 -11.85
N THR A 638 -6.80 3.61 -12.78
CA THR A 638 -6.31 3.24 -14.10
C THR A 638 -4.83 2.90 -14.04
N PHE A 639 -4.50 1.63 -13.87
CA PHE A 639 -3.10 1.17 -13.83
C PHE A 639 -2.36 1.41 -15.14
N LEU A 640 -1.10 1.83 -15.04
CA LEU A 640 -0.17 1.99 -16.16
C LEU A 640 0.33 0.62 -16.62
N ASN A 641 -0.17 0.14 -17.75
CA ASN A 641 0.15 -1.16 -18.33
C ASN A 641 0.62 -1.04 -19.79
N SER A 642 1.14 -2.14 -20.33
CA SER A 642 1.71 -2.17 -21.69
C SER A 642 0.72 -1.74 -22.79
N SER A 643 -0.59 -1.83 -22.54
CA SER A 643 -1.63 -1.45 -23.51
C SER A 643 -1.95 0.05 -23.53
N ASN A 644 -1.68 0.79 -22.44
CA ASN A 644 -2.08 2.20 -22.31
C ASN A 644 -0.90 3.18 -22.15
N ILE A 645 0.27 2.74 -21.67
CA ILE A 645 1.46 3.60 -21.47
C ILE A 645 1.81 4.42 -22.72
N GLY A 646 1.68 3.81 -23.90
CA GLY A 646 1.94 4.48 -25.19
C GLY A 646 1.12 5.77 -25.40
N ASN A 647 -0.04 5.90 -24.74
CA ASN A 647 -0.90 7.07 -24.84
C ASN A 647 -0.35 8.30 -24.13
N PHE A 648 0.43 8.13 -23.08
CA PHE A 648 1.18 9.23 -22.45
C PHE A 648 2.56 9.43 -23.07
N VAL A 649 3.24 8.33 -23.43
CA VAL A 649 4.55 8.38 -24.11
C VAL A 649 4.49 9.26 -25.36
N ARG A 650 3.45 9.11 -26.20
CA ARG A 650 3.27 9.91 -27.42
C ARG A 650 3.15 11.42 -27.18
N TRP A 651 2.78 11.84 -25.97
CA TRP A 651 2.68 13.25 -25.60
C TRP A 651 4.00 13.83 -25.08
N ASN A 652 5.07 13.03 -25.10
CA ASN A 652 6.34 13.37 -24.47
C ASN A 652 6.16 13.80 -23.01
N MET A 653 5.26 13.13 -22.29
CA MET A 653 5.21 13.24 -20.83
C MET A 653 6.57 12.84 -20.29
N ASN A 654 7.13 13.64 -19.38
CA ASN A 654 8.52 13.47 -18.95
C ASN A 654 8.71 12.13 -18.26
N LEU A 655 7.79 11.76 -17.37
CA LEU A 655 7.85 10.55 -16.56
C LEU A 655 6.54 9.79 -16.62
N VAL A 656 6.57 8.58 -17.20
CA VAL A 656 5.50 7.58 -17.01
C VAL A 656 6.03 6.62 -15.94
N ALA A 657 5.70 6.87 -14.67
CA ALA A 657 6.26 6.18 -13.51
C ALA A 657 5.41 4.95 -13.19
N THR A 658 5.87 3.80 -13.66
CA THR A 658 5.12 2.54 -13.57
C THR A 658 5.43 1.77 -12.30
N ASP A 659 4.40 1.23 -11.66
CA ASP A 659 4.55 0.04 -10.82
C ASP A 659 4.75 -1.20 -11.70
N MET A 660 5.30 -2.28 -11.12
CA MET A 660 5.49 -3.58 -11.75
C MET A 660 6.13 -3.50 -13.13
N VAL A 661 7.27 -2.80 -13.25
CA VAL A 661 7.96 -2.71 -14.53
C VAL A 661 8.40 -4.08 -15.03
N ASP A 662 8.16 -4.35 -16.31
CA ASP A 662 8.59 -5.55 -17.01
C ASP A 662 8.92 -5.24 -18.49
N GLY A 663 9.22 -6.28 -19.27
CA GLY A 663 9.61 -6.14 -20.66
C GLY A 663 8.48 -5.62 -21.55
N ALA A 664 7.23 -5.99 -21.25
CA ALA A 664 6.06 -5.54 -22.01
C ALA A 664 5.81 -4.04 -21.81
N LYS A 665 5.90 -3.53 -20.58
CA LYS A 665 5.81 -2.09 -20.27
C LYS A 665 6.99 -1.33 -20.88
N MET A 666 8.20 -1.87 -20.83
CA MET A 666 9.35 -1.26 -21.51
C MET A 666 9.18 -1.21 -23.03
N SER A 667 8.58 -2.23 -23.64
CA SER A 667 8.25 -2.26 -25.07
C SER A 667 7.24 -1.17 -25.46
N ALA A 668 6.27 -0.89 -24.58
CA ALA A 668 5.30 0.19 -24.76
C ALA A 668 5.93 1.60 -24.67
N GLN A 669 7.09 1.73 -24.01
CA GLN A 669 7.87 2.97 -23.97
C GLN A 669 8.75 3.19 -25.21
N ALA A 670 8.98 2.15 -26.02
CA ALA A 670 9.63 2.33 -27.30
C ALA A 670 8.69 3.04 -28.29
N TRP A 671 9.16 4.10 -28.94
CA TRP A 671 8.41 4.91 -29.91
C TRP A 671 9.13 5.07 -31.25
N SER A 672 10.45 4.86 -31.28
CA SER A 672 11.31 5.08 -32.46
C SER A 672 11.34 3.87 -33.39
N TRP A 673 12.33 2.99 -33.26
CA TRP A 673 12.55 1.86 -34.15
C TRP A 673 11.42 0.80 -34.08
N ALA A 674 11.27 0.04 -35.16
CA ALA A 674 10.40 -1.14 -35.18
C ALA A 674 11.16 -2.36 -34.66
N GLU A 675 10.43 -3.39 -34.22
CA GLU A 675 11.05 -4.61 -33.69
C GLU A 675 12.12 -5.18 -34.65
N ASN A 676 13.31 -5.44 -34.12
CA ASN A 676 14.48 -5.95 -34.85
C ASN A 676 15.06 -5.00 -35.92
N GLU A 677 14.78 -3.70 -35.83
CA GLU A 677 15.43 -2.65 -36.63
C GLU A 677 16.57 -1.96 -35.85
N PRO A 678 17.60 -1.41 -36.53
CA PRO A 678 17.80 -1.41 -37.99
C PRO A 678 18.16 -2.80 -38.54
N SER A 679 17.39 -3.29 -39.51
CA SER A 679 17.62 -4.57 -40.18
C SER A 679 18.81 -4.55 -41.14
N THR A 680 19.34 -3.36 -41.45
CA THR A 680 20.54 -3.18 -42.27
C THR A 680 21.29 -1.91 -41.88
N THR A 681 22.62 -2.01 -41.80
CA THR A 681 23.56 -0.89 -41.60
C THR A 681 24.46 -0.68 -42.82
N ALA A 682 24.09 -1.25 -43.97
CA ALA A 682 24.90 -1.20 -45.18
C ALA A 682 25.08 0.24 -45.70
N SER A 683 26.22 0.52 -46.34
CA SER A 683 26.48 1.83 -46.95
C SER A 683 25.35 2.22 -47.92
N GLY A 684 24.79 3.42 -47.73
CA GLY A 684 23.66 3.92 -48.51
C GLY A 684 22.28 3.52 -47.97
N ALA A 685 22.20 2.77 -46.87
CA ALA A 685 20.96 2.57 -46.14
C ALA A 685 20.42 3.90 -45.61
N TYR A 686 19.11 3.97 -45.42
CA TYR A 686 18.40 5.14 -44.94
C TYR A 686 17.18 4.70 -44.13
N VAL A 687 16.68 5.61 -43.30
CA VAL A 687 15.60 5.34 -42.35
C VAL A 687 14.28 5.88 -42.88
N LEU A 688 13.24 5.09 -42.72
CA LEU A 688 11.87 5.39 -43.10
C LEU A 688 10.97 5.22 -41.89
N ILE A 689 9.84 5.92 -41.87
CA ILE A 689 8.76 5.61 -40.94
C ILE A 689 7.77 4.64 -41.60
N ASN A 690 7.44 3.56 -40.91
CA ASN A 690 6.48 2.57 -41.36
C ASN A 690 5.02 3.00 -41.05
N THR A 691 4.05 2.20 -41.46
CA THR A 691 2.62 2.50 -41.26
C THR A 691 2.19 2.50 -39.80
N SER A 692 2.96 1.86 -38.91
CA SER A 692 2.73 1.85 -37.47
C SER A 692 3.43 3.02 -36.76
N GLY A 693 4.09 3.92 -37.49
CA GLY A 693 4.83 5.03 -36.91
C GLY A 693 6.20 4.69 -36.33
N ARG A 694 6.72 3.50 -36.68
CA ARG A 694 8.04 3.03 -36.22
C ARG A 694 9.08 3.10 -37.32
N TRP A 695 10.33 3.24 -36.93
CA TRP A 695 11.44 3.47 -37.86
C TRP A 695 11.98 2.15 -38.38
N VAL A 696 12.24 2.10 -39.68
CA VAL A 696 12.79 0.92 -40.38
C VAL A 696 13.95 1.34 -41.27
N ALA A 697 15.02 0.55 -41.29
CA ALA A 697 16.15 0.77 -42.17
C ALA A 697 15.94 0.07 -43.52
N SER A 698 16.33 0.72 -44.62
CA SER A 698 16.23 0.11 -45.95
C SER A 698 17.34 0.57 -46.89
N THR A 699 17.74 -0.33 -47.79
CA THR A 699 18.57 -0.02 -48.96
C THR A 699 17.78 -0.06 -50.27
N SER A 700 16.54 -0.57 -50.25
CA SER A 700 15.80 -0.97 -51.46
C SER A 700 14.41 -0.34 -51.58
N ALA A 701 13.87 0.23 -50.51
CA ALA A 701 12.58 0.92 -50.57
C ALA A 701 12.63 2.09 -51.58
N THR A 702 11.47 2.58 -51.99
CA THR A 702 11.42 3.75 -52.87
C THR A 702 11.36 5.01 -52.03
N LYS A 703 12.29 5.94 -52.26
CA LYS A 703 12.32 7.26 -51.61
C LYS A 703 11.28 8.18 -52.27
N THR A 704 10.03 8.10 -51.83
CA THR A 704 8.95 8.90 -52.40
C THR A 704 8.83 10.26 -51.70
N TYR A 705 8.92 10.27 -50.38
CA TYR A 705 8.73 11.46 -49.57
C TYR A 705 9.87 11.65 -48.57
N LYS A 706 9.99 12.86 -48.02
CA LYS A 706 10.83 13.13 -46.86
C LYS A 706 10.15 14.07 -45.86
N ALA A 707 10.57 13.98 -44.61
CA ALA A 707 10.04 14.75 -43.50
C ALA A 707 10.90 15.99 -43.21
N CYS A 708 10.30 17.18 -43.23
CA CYS A 708 10.96 18.42 -42.84
C CYS A 708 10.34 18.97 -41.54
N TRP A 709 11.16 19.26 -40.52
CA TRP A 709 10.74 19.76 -39.20
C TRP A 709 10.89 21.28 -39.07
N SER A 710 9.97 21.92 -38.36
CA SER A 710 10.07 23.32 -37.94
C SER A 710 9.86 23.44 -36.43
N SER A 711 10.91 23.79 -35.69
CA SER A 711 10.85 23.96 -34.24
C SER A 711 10.02 25.18 -33.80
N SER A 712 9.94 26.22 -34.63
CA SER A 712 9.15 27.42 -34.33
C SER A 712 7.65 27.21 -34.45
N SER A 713 7.22 26.33 -35.37
CA SER A 713 5.80 26.00 -35.56
C SER A 713 5.39 24.68 -34.92
N LEU A 714 6.36 23.91 -34.41
CA LEU A 714 6.19 22.55 -33.90
C LEU A 714 5.39 21.68 -34.87
N ALA A 715 5.80 21.70 -36.15
CA ALA A 715 5.07 21.04 -37.21
C ALA A 715 6.00 20.36 -38.23
N TRP A 716 5.51 19.24 -38.77
CA TRP A 716 6.14 18.55 -39.89
C TRP A 716 5.54 18.97 -41.23
N SER A 717 6.41 19.14 -42.22
CA SER A 717 6.05 19.23 -43.62
C SER A 717 6.58 18.02 -44.37
N VAL A 718 5.69 17.14 -44.83
CA VAL A 718 6.04 15.99 -45.66
C VAL A 718 6.03 16.43 -47.13
N ILE A 719 7.15 16.29 -47.84
CA ILE A 719 7.32 16.75 -49.23
C ILE A 719 7.87 15.63 -50.12
N ALA A 720 7.84 15.79 -51.45
CA ALA A 720 8.48 14.81 -52.33
C ALA A 720 9.99 14.75 -52.03
N TYR A 721 10.58 13.56 -52.07
CA TYR A 721 11.97 13.38 -51.63
C TYR A 721 12.97 14.27 -52.37
N ALA A 722 12.72 14.53 -53.66
CA ALA A 722 13.56 15.35 -54.53
C ALA A 722 13.48 16.86 -54.23
N ASP A 723 12.41 17.34 -53.59
CA ASP A 723 12.20 18.76 -53.32
C ASP A 723 13.04 19.23 -52.13
N SER A 724 13.35 20.52 -52.03
CA SER A 724 14.04 21.07 -50.84
C SER A 724 13.03 21.43 -49.75
N CYS A 725 13.41 21.29 -48.47
CA CYS A 725 12.61 21.81 -47.37
C CYS A 725 12.44 23.33 -47.51
N ALA A 726 11.25 23.83 -47.19
CA ALA A 726 10.97 25.26 -47.24
C ALA A 726 11.80 26.03 -46.20
N SER A 727 11.92 27.36 -46.36
CA SER A 727 12.57 28.20 -45.35
C SER A 727 11.92 28.03 -43.97
N GLY A 728 12.73 27.88 -42.93
CA GLY A 728 12.26 27.59 -41.57
C GLY A 728 11.98 26.11 -41.28
N TYR A 729 12.16 25.22 -42.27
CA TYR A 729 12.08 23.77 -42.12
C TYR A 729 13.41 23.08 -42.44
N THR A 730 13.74 22.02 -41.71
CA THR A 730 14.98 21.24 -41.89
C THR A 730 14.67 19.77 -42.13
N TYR A 731 15.42 19.12 -43.02
CA TYR A 731 15.31 17.67 -43.22
C TYR A 731 15.87 16.97 -41.98
N SER A 732 15.01 16.30 -41.21
CA SER A 732 15.33 15.84 -39.85
C SER A 732 14.62 14.50 -39.54
N ALA A 733 14.98 13.91 -38.40
CA ALA A 733 14.28 12.80 -37.77
C ALA A 733 13.61 13.31 -36.49
N PRO A 734 12.51 12.68 -36.03
CA PRO A 734 11.91 13.02 -34.75
C PRO A 734 12.91 12.85 -33.60
N ALA A 735 13.08 13.89 -32.79
CA ALA A 735 13.99 13.84 -31.64
C ALA A 735 13.34 13.26 -30.36
N ASP A 736 12.01 13.18 -30.35
CA ASP A 736 11.20 12.79 -29.19
C ASP A 736 9.89 12.15 -29.68
N PRO A 737 9.13 11.44 -28.82
CA PRO A 737 7.90 10.75 -29.21
C PRO A 737 6.80 11.69 -29.68
N TYR A 738 6.75 12.93 -29.18
CA TYR A 738 5.73 13.89 -29.61
C TYR A 738 5.98 14.36 -31.03
N GLN A 739 7.23 14.64 -31.40
CA GLN A 739 7.63 14.86 -32.78
C GLN A 739 7.30 13.65 -33.66
N ASN A 740 7.51 12.42 -33.19
CA ASN A 740 7.20 11.21 -33.95
C ASN A 740 5.68 11.08 -34.20
N TYR A 741 4.87 11.37 -33.18
CA TYR A 741 3.41 11.43 -33.29
C TYR A 741 2.94 12.50 -34.29
N LEU A 742 3.50 13.71 -34.22
CA LEU A 742 3.16 14.80 -35.13
C LEU A 742 3.54 14.45 -36.59
N LEU A 743 4.66 13.74 -36.79
CA LEU A 743 5.04 13.26 -38.12
C LEU A 743 4.01 12.28 -38.66
N MET A 744 3.56 11.33 -37.83
CA MET A 744 2.50 10.38 -38.22
C MET A 744 1.18 11.07 -38.54
N THR A 745 0.82 12.09 -37.77
CA THR A 745 -0.36 12.93 -38.06
C THR A 745 -0.23 13.65 -39.41
N ALA A 746 0.95 14.19 -39.72
CA ALA A 746 1.22 14.85 -40.99
C ALA A 746 1.19 13.88 -42.19
N ILE A 747 1.73 12.67 -42.03
CA ILE A 747 1.71 11.60 -43.03
C ILE A 747 0.27 11.17 -43.33
N SER A 748 -0.51 10.94 -42.27
CA SER A 748 -1.94 10.57 -42.36
C SER A 748 -2.76 11.67 -43.05
N THR A 749 -2.56 12.94 -42.66
CA THR A 749 -3.23 14.10 -43.28
C THR A 749 -2.92 14.23 -44.77
N LYS A 750 -1.72 13.83 -45.20
CA LYS A 750 -1.32 13.81 -46.60
C LYS A 750 -1.84 12.58 -47.37
N GLY A 751 -2.50 11.63 -46.69
CA GLY A 751 -3.04 10.41 -47.28
C GLY A 751 -1.97 9.42 -47.73
N ILE A 752 -0.78 9.45 -47.12
CA ILE A 752 0.30 8.51 -47.42
C ILE A 752 0.08 7.23 -46.62
N THR A 753 -0.13 6.11 -47.31
CA THR A 753 -0.40 4.79 -46.71
C THR A 753 0.75 3.79 -46.86
N THR A 754 1.92 4.25 -47.32
CA THR A 754 3.09 3.41 -47.60
C THR A 754 4.30 3.80 -46.73
N THR A 755 5.27 2.89 -46.59
CA THR A 755 6.49 3.06 -45.78
C THR A 755 7.57 3.94 -46.44
N SER A 756 7.19 5.00 -47.17
CA SER A 756 8.08 5.72 -48.11
C SER A 756 8.53 7.12 -47.68
N VAL A 757 8.24 7.53 -46.44
CA VAL A 757 8.65 8.83 -45.90
C VAL A 757 10.00 8.67 -45.21
N VAL A 758 11.03 9.22 -45.85
CA VAL A 758 12.41 9.17 -45.35
C VAL A 758 12.60 10.24 -44.27
N ILE A 759 13.25 9.85 -43.18
CA ILE A 759 13.71 10.74 -42.11
C ILE A 759 15.23 10.85 -42.15
N ASN A 760 15.75 11.99 -41.74
CA ASN A 760 17.19 12.25 -41.77
C ASN A 760 17.88 11.65 -40.53
N GLU A 761 17.85 10.33 -40.42
CA GLU A 761 18.51 9.58 -39.35
C GLU A 761 19.73 8.83 -39.89
N THR A 762 20.79 8.77 -39.09
CA THR A 762 22.00 8.04 -39.46
C THR A 762 21.99 6.68 -38.79
N ILE A 763 22.18 5.62 -39.60
CA ILE A 763 22.31 4.26 -39.06
C ILE A 763 23.77 4.11 -38.63
N SER A 764 24.04 4.31 -37.33
CA SER A 764 25.37 4.19 -36.71
C SER A 764 25.54 2.92 -35.91
#